data_AF-A0A2W4WV67-F1
#
_entry.id   AF-A0A2W4WV67-F1
#
_cell.length_a   1.000
_cell.length_b   1.000
_cell.length_c   1.000
_cell.angle_alpha   90.00
_cell.angle_beta   90.00
_cell.angle_gamma   90.00
#
_symmetry.space_group_name_H-M   'P 1'
#
loop_
_entity.id
_entity.type
_entity.pdbx_description
1 polymer ?
#
loop_
_entity_poly.entity_id
_entity_poly.type
_entity_poly.pdbx_seq_one_letter_code
_entity_poly.pdbx_strand_id
1 'polypeptide(L)'
;MSYQLSSIKETLQATVSSFGRLLLIGSAAFGIASYANFGHHKSYWNGTIERVQTVDFNMLSHMLPTKLSQALIAGDTQEIQRTLDSNYGLFGLVVTDCTSSQSDCSQNVQYMSDSKLPWRKLLSDDTLSTSAYDVLRDPPPMYPTGSYADSRDPIRNSTGLVNTGRIIGRVYYVRGVPPSFFAAYSKWISAWPASFGSDSGTNRYYSLTTGLFGIGGLSAWMFMEMGFAKRRKHIVQLSQQKERLALAQSALIEEAQDLRQQLQERLTENVQLIKEQSRNLVKLEAAQKKYQAQESGLRASLQILQERLNAQEQRREEEKQQQIDLQTAIDHQSRAAELLKREIADLKTQDLEGERSRQQTEEKMAGLRKEQETKQKLLDKNTTELNQVRLALSLTNEERDEGAKLAEILRQQIEESKLQQANASTEHQESQKLLRQIEGEKEEGQQHIKALETKLRDEKKQGDQLKAFVDGLSKSSLNLFEKKIVKELNTTTRVQSAAWSLLDQFDVSSRSRRTASMFTDCIVIGDSFIAIIEAKNYSGKIYAEGDTSNSVWLSLDHQKHSMEIASCWGNNPYKQVHTYVSGAMQLFRDNSSFLSKNIVKEIALYGVVVFPDNADLSALDTHLGAHYRITQLGDLVDVLHDLERQARQHPSRTKLSVADVENCLYGRKSLKPLRRSAA
;
A
#
# COMPACT_ATOMS: atom_id res chain seq x y z
N MET A 1 7.57 2.73 26.39
CA MET A 1 8.74 1.86 26.57
C MET A 1 8.98 0.88 25.42
N SER A 2 7.96 0.16 24.91
CA SER A 2 8.13 -0.82 23.81
C SER A 2 8.75 -0.23 22.52
N TYR A 3 8.35 0.98 22.14
CA TYR A 3 8.85 1.63 20.90
C TYR A 3 10.35 1.97 20.96
N GLN A 4 10.86 2.44 22.10
CA GLN A 4 12.28 2.76 22.25
C GLN A 4 13.17 1.52 22.20
N LEU A 5 12.70 0.39 22.75
CA LEU A 5 13.41 -0.88 22.68
C LEU A 5 13.48 -1.43 21.24
N SER A 6 12.43 -1.22 20.42
CA SER A 6 12.43 -1.63 19.01
C SER A 6 13.41 -0.78 18.17
N SER A 7 13.42 0.53 18.37
CA SER A 7 14.32 1.46 17.67
C SER A 7 15.81 1.20 17.99
N ILE A 8 16.13 0.87 19.24
CA ILE A 8 17.50 0.52 19.63
C ILE A 8 17.96 -0.80 18.98
N LYS A 9 17.09 -1.80 18.87
CA LYS A 9 17.43 -3.06 18.21
C LYS A 9 17.71 -2.88 16.71
N GLU A 10 16.91 -2.08 16.02
CA GLU A 10 17.09 -1.80 14.60
C GLU A 10 18.39 -1.03 14.32
N THR A 11 18.73 -0.05 15.15
CA THR A 11 19.98 0.70 15.02
C THR A 11 21.20 -0.16 15.32
N LEU A 12 21.12 -1.03 16.33
CA LEU A 12 22.21 -1.97 16.65
C LEU A 12 22.44 -2.97 15.51
N GLN A 13 21.36 -3.57 14.97
CA GLN A 13 21.44 -4.52 13.86
C GLN A 13 21.98 -3.85 12.59
N ALA A 14 21.58 -2.61 12.30
CA ALA A 14 22.11 -1.84 11.18
C ALA A 14 23.61 -1.55 11.33
N THR A 15 24.07 -1.25 12.55
CA THR A 15 25.47 -0.95 12.85
C THR A 15 26.34 -2.20 12.71
N VAL A 16 25.90 -3.34 13.28
CA VAL A 16 26.58 -4.64 13.13
C VAL A 16 26.68 -5.04 11.67
N SER A 17 25.59 -4.87 10.92
CA SER A 17 25.56 -5.17 9.48
C SER A 17 26.49 -4.26 8.67
N SER A 18 26.59 -2.97 9.04
CA SER A 18 27.50 -2.02 8.39
C SER A 18 28.96 -2.37 8.64
N PHE A 19 29.29 -2.73 9.87
CA PHE A 19 30.64 -3.16 10.23
C PHE A 19 31.03 -4.46 9.52
N GLY A 20 30.10 -5.42 9.41
CA GLY A 20 30.31 -6.65 8.65
C GLY A 20 30.62 -6.39 7.17
N ARG A 21 29.92 -5.43 6.54
CA ARG A 21 30.22 -5.00 5.16
C ARG A 21 31.58 -4.32 5.06
N LEU A 22 31.93 -3.44 6.00
CA LEU A 22 33.23 -2.78 6.02
C LEU A 22 34.37 -3.80 6.07
N LEU A 23 34.27 -4.80 6.95
CA LEU A 23 35.25 -5.87 7.04
C LEU A 23 35.36 -6.65 5.73
N LEU A 24 34.24 -7.05 5.12
CA LEU A 24 34.23 -7.80 3.86
C LEU A 24 34.89 -7.00 2.73
N ILE A 25 34.52 -5.73 2.55
CA ILE A 25 35.07 -4.86 1.51
C ILE A 25 36.54 -4.59 1.77
N GLY A 26 36.91 -4.32 3.03
CA GLY A 26 38.29 -4.10 3.45
C GLY A 26 39.18 -5.32 3.19
N SER A 27 38.70 -6.53 3.52
CA SER A 27 39.41 -7.78 3.24
C SER A 27 39.54 -8.03 1.73
N ALA A 28 38.51 -7.77 0.94
CA ALA A 28 38.56 -7.90 -0.51
C ALA A 28 39.57 -6.92 -1.12
N ALA A 29 39.52 -5.65 -0.72
CA ALA A 29 40.46 -4.62 -1.17
C ALA A 29 41.91 -4.97 -0.80
N PHE A 30 42.14 -5.44 0.43
CA PHE A 30 43.47 -5.89 0.87
C PHE A 30 43.95 -7.13 0.11
N GLY A 31 43.06 -8.07 -0.21
CA GLY A 31 43.36 -9.25 -1.03
C GLY A 31 43.79 -8.88 -2.45
N ILE A 32 43.05 -7.97 -3.10
CA ILE A 32 43.38 -7.47 -4.44
C ILE A 32 44.71 -6.72 -4.41
N ALA A 33 44.94 -5.86 -3.42
CA ALA A 33 46.21 -5.16 -3.24
C ALA A 33 47.38 -6.14 -3.07
N SER A 34 47.20 -7.17 -2.26
CA SER A 34 48.23 -8.20 -2.02
C SER A 34 48.56 -8.98 -3.30
N TYR A 35 47.56 -9.27 -4.14
CA TYR A 35 47.77 -9.89 -5.45
C TYR A 35 48.54 -8.97 -6.41
N ALA A 36 48.16 -7.70 -6.49
CA ALA A 36 48.89 -6.71 -7.30
C ALA A 36 50.36 -6.58 -6.82
N ASN A 37 50.57 -6.60 -5.52
CA ASN A 37 51.90 -6.56 -4.90
C ASN A 37 52.74 -7.79 -5.20
N PHE A 38 52.13 -8.97 -5.27
CA PHE A 38 52.82 -10.16 -5.77
C PHE A 38 53.30 -9.97 -7.21
N GLY A 39 52.49 -9.36 -8.07
CA GLY A 39 52.87 -8.97 -9.43
C GLY A 39 54.07 -8.02 -9.44
N HIS A 40 54.03 -6.96 -8.63
CA HIS A 40 55.16 -6.02 -8.50
C HIS A 40 56.43 -6.68 -7.97
N HIS A 41 56.31 -7.59 -7.01
CA HIS A 41 57.44 -8.37 -6.50
C HIS A 41 58.12 -9.18 -7.59
N LYS A 42 57.33 -9.96 -8.34
CA LYS A 42 57.83 -10.79 -9.43
C LYS A 42 58.47 -9.95 -10.53
N SER A 43 57.80 -8.86 -10.92
CA SER A 43 58.32 -7.95 -11.95
C SER A 43 59.62 -7.28 -11.52
N TYR A 44 59.76 -6.92 -10.25
CA TYR A 44 60.97 -6.29 -9.75
C TYR A 44 62.15 -7.27 -9.72
N TRP A 45 61.98 -8.44 -9.12
CA TRP A 45 63.08 -9.40 -8.95
C TRP A 45 63.45 -10.11 -10.26
N ASN A 46 62.48 -10.67 -10.97
CA ASN A 46 62.74 -11.45 -12.19
C ASN A 46 62.80 -10.56 -13.44
N GLY A 47 62.23 -9.35 -13.38
CA GLY A 47 62.24 -8.43 -14.51
C GLY A 47 63.35 -7.40 -14.42
N THR A 48 63.45 -6.68 -13.30
CA THR A 48 64.42 -5.58 -13.15
C THR A 48 65.77 -6.08 -12.66
N ILE A 49 65.83 -6.77 -11.51
CA ILE A 49 67.10 -7.17 -10.89
C ILE A 49 67.85 -8.19 -11.74
N GLU A 50 67.16 -9.23 -12.21
CA GLU A 50 67.78 -10.26 -13.06
C GLU A 50 68.36 -9.67 -14.34
N ARG A 51 67.63 -8.73 -14.98
CA ARG A 51 68.08 -8.03 -16.19
C ARG A 51 69.32 -7.18 -15.96
N VAL A 52 69.34 -6.42 -14.86
CA VAL A 52 70.53 -5.62 -14.48
C VAL A 52 71.73 -6.53 -14.24
N GLN A 53 71.54 -7.63 -13.49
CA GLN A 53 72.61 -8.60 -13.25
C GLN A 53 73.10 -9.27 -14.54
N THR A 54 72.23 -9.57 -15.51
CA THR A 54 72.64 -10.12 -16.81
C THR A 54 73.55 -9.14 -17.56
N VAL A 55 73.21 -7.85 -17.56
CA VAL A 55 74.05 -6.81 -18.17
C VAL A 55 75.39 -6.70 -17.43
N ASP A 56 75.37 -6.67 -16.10
CA ASP A 56 76.59 -6.61 -15.29
C ASP A 56 77.49 -7.82 -15.54
N PHE A 57 76.93 -9.03 -15.59
CA PHE A 57 77.69 -10.27 -15.86
C PHE A 57 78.28 -10.26 -17.27
N ASN A 58 77.51 -9.76 -18.25
CA ASN A 58 78.01 -9.61 -19.60
C ASN A 58 79.23 -8.67 -19.61
N MET A 59 79.10 -7.47 -19.03
CA MET A 59 80.21 -6.51 -18.92
C MET A 59 81.41 -7.08 -18.17
N LEU A 60 81.19 -7.76 -17.04
CA LEU A 60 82.26 -8.35 -16.24
C LEU A 60 82.98 -9.45 -17.01
N SER A 61 82.28 -10.25 -17.84
CA SER A 61 82.93 -11.29 -18.63
C SER A 61 83.96 -10.80 -19.64
N HIS A 62 83.89 -9.53 -20.02
CA HIS A 62 84.87 -8.89 -20.90
C HIS A 62 86.12 -8.38 -20.16
N MET A 63 86.06 -8.17 -18.84
CA MET A 63 87.11 -7.46 -18.09
C MET A 63 87.69 -8.28 -16.94
N LEU A 64 86.82 -8.97 -16.21
CA LEU A 64 87.14 -9.65 -14.97
C LEU A 64 88.13 -10.81 -15.17
N PRO A 65 88.03 -11.65 -16.21
CA PRO A 65 88.95 -12.77 -16.39
C PRO A 65 90.40 -12.32 -16.58
N THR A 66 90.61 -11.26 -17.37
CA THR A 66 91.94 -10.68 -17.62
C THR A 66 92.52 -10.09 -16.34
N LYS A 67 91.74 -9.27 -15.64
CA LYS A 67 92.19 -8.59 -14.41
C LYS A 67 92.52 -9.59 -13.29
N LEU A 68 91.64 -10.56 -13.05
CA LEU A 68 91.87 -11.58 -12.03
C LEU A 68 93.02 -12.51 -12.39
N SER A 69 93.18 -12.87 -13.67
CA SER A 69 94.34 -13.67 -14.09
C SER A 69 95.66 -12.94 -13.82
N GLN A 70 95.75 -11.64 -14.14
CA GLN A 70 96.93 -10.83 -13.85
C GLN A 70 97.22 -10.77 -12.34
N ALA A 71 96.21 -10.52 -11.52
CA ALA A 71 96.37 -10.44 -10.08
C ALA A 71 96.78 -11.79 -9.45
N LEU A 72 96.22 -12.91 -9.94
CA LEU A 72 96.61 -14.26 -9.52
C LEU A 72 98.06 -14.59 -9.90
N ILE A 73 98.49 -14.26 -11.12
CA ILE A 73 99.88 -14.48 -11.58
C ILE A 73 100.86 -13.65 -10.74
N ALA A 74 100.47 -12.42 -10.39
CA ALA A 74 101.28 -11.52 -9.56
C ALA A 74 101.25 -11.88 -8.06
N GLY A 75 100.34 -12.76 -7.62
CA GLY A 75 100.13 -13.08 -6.21
C GLY A 75 99.52 -11.93 -5.39
N ASP A 76 98.86 -10.96 -6.02
CA ASP A 76 98.29 -9.79 -5.35
C ASP A 76 96.89 -10.11 -4.79
N THR A 77 96.88 -10.70 -3.59
CA THR A 77 95.65 -11.09 -2.90
C THR A 77 94.76 -9.92 -2.52
N GLN A 78 95.33 -8.73 -2.29
CA GLN A 78 94.56 -7.53 -1.99
C GLN A 78 93.80 -7.04 -3.22
N GLU A 79 94.44 -7.05 -4.40
CA GLU A 79 93.78 -6.64 -5.63
C GLU A 79 92.69 -7.62 -6.08
N ILE A 80 92.89 -8.92 -5.85
CA ILE A 80 91.86 -9.94 -6.07
C ILE A 80 90.63 -9.61 -5.22
N GLN A 81 90.79 -9.49 -3.90
CA GLN A 81 89.66 -9.25 -3.00
C GLN A 81 88.98 -7.89 -3.27
N ARG A 82 89.77 -6.82 -3.50
CA ARG A 82 89.24 -5.49 -3.87
C ARG A 82 88.41 -5.54 -5.16
N THR A 83 88.85 -6.35 -6.13
CA THR A 83 88.11 -6.53 -7.38
C THR A 83 86.81 -7.29 -7.16
N LEU A 84 86.81 -8.35 -6.34
CA LEU A 84 85.60 -9.11 -6.02
C LEU A 84 84.59 -8.28 -5.21
N ASP A 85 85.07 -7.46 -4.27
CA ASP A 85 84.22 -6.63 -3.40
C ASP A 85 83.69 -5.36 -4.07
N SER A 86 84.17 -5.04 -5.28
CA SER A 86 83.76 -3.84 -6.02
C SER A 86 82.28 -3.81 -6.41
N ASN A 87 81.59 -4.95 -6.34
CA ASN A 87 80.14 -5.06 -6.57
C ASN A 87 79.29 -4.83 -5.30
N TYR A 88 79.92 -4.46 -4.17
CA TYR A 88 79.26 -4.23 -2.87
C TYR A 88 78.40 -5.41 -2.38
N GLY A 89 78.71 -6.63 -2.82
CA GLY A 89 78.03 -7.86 -2.46
C GLY A 89 76.65 -8.05 -3.10
N LEU A 90 76.29 -7.27 -4.13
CA LEU A 90 74.98 -7.33 -4.83
C LEU A 90 74.73 -8.68 -5.53
N PHE A 91 75.79 -9.31 -6.01
CA PHE A 91 75.84 -10.66 -6.55
C PHE A 91 77.18 -11.29 -6.18
N GLY A 92 77.30 -12.61 -6.30
CA GLY A 92 78.51 -13.31 -5.94
C GLY A 92 79.54 -13.35 -7.06
N LEU A 93 80.78 -13.02 -6.72
CA LEU A 93 81.95 -13.32 -7.54
C LEU A 93 82.81 -14.32 -6.76
N VAL A 94 83.06 -15.48 -7.34
CA VAL A 94 83.76 -16.59 -6.65
C VAL A 94 84.90 -17.11 -7.51
N VAL A 95 86.12 -17.04 -6.99
CA VAL A 95 87.33 -17.55 -7.66
C VAL A 95 87.68 -18.93 -7.11
N THR A 96 87.95 -19.87 -8.01
CA THR A 96 88.30 -21.27 -7.68
C THR A 96 89.61 -21.69 -8.33
N ASP A 97 90.22 -22.75 -7.79
CA ASP A 97 91.47 -23.36 -8.27
C ASP A 97 91.30 -24.36 -9.42
N CYS A 98 90.14 -24.39 -10.08
CA CYS A 98 89.89 -25.35 -11.16
C CYS A 98 90.84 -25.14 -12.36
N THR A 99 91.64 -26.16 -12.67
CA THR A 99 92.61 -26.16 -13.78
C THR A 99 92.12 -26.86 -15.05
N SER A 100 90.88 -27.38 -15.06
CA SER A 100 90.28 -28.08 -16.20
C SER A 100 89.41 -27.17 -17.06
N SER A 101 89.28 -27.50 -18.35
CA SER A 101 88.31 -26.88 -19.27
C SER A 101 86.91 -27.54 -19.20
N GLN A 102 86.79 -28.72 -18.59
CA GLN A 102 85.52 -29.46 -18.50
C GLN A 102 84.59 -28.87 -17.45
N SER A 103 83.28 -28.80 -17.72
CA SER A 103 82.30 -28.20 -16.80
C SER A 103 82.35 -28.80 -15.40
N ASP A 104 82.48 -30.13 -15.31
CA ASP A 104 82.65 -30.86 -14.05
C ASP A 104 84.13 -30.85 -13.63
N CYS A 105 84.43 -30.12 -12.55
CA CYS A 105 85.78 -29.92 -12.06
C CYS A 105 85.77 -29.92 -10.54
N SER A 106 86.55 -30.83 -9.94
CA SER A 106 86.81 -30.80 -8.49
C SER A 106 87.60 -29.52 -8.17
N GLN A 107 87.00 -28.62 -7.39
CA GLN A 107 87.51 -27.27 -7.19
C GLN A 107 87.29 -26.79 -5.75
N ASN A 108 88.21 -26.00 -5.23
CA ASN A 108 88.09 -25.30 -3.96
C ASN A 108 87.91 -23.80 -4.21
N VAL A 109 87.08 -23.16 -3.40
CA VAL A 109 86.92 -21.71 -3.41
C VAL A 109 88.14 -21.06 -2.77
N GLN A 110 88.86 -20.24 -3.54
CA GLN A 110 90.02 -19.50 -3.07
C GLN A 110 89.66 -18.10 -2.57
N TYR A 111 88.81 -17.39 -3.32
CA TYR A 111 88.39 -16.03 -3.00
C TYR A 111 86.90 -15.85 -3.32
N MET A 112 86.21 -14.98 -2.57
CA MET A 112 84.82 -14.66 -2.82
C MET A 112 84.50 -13.22 -2.41
N SER A 113 83.55 -12.59 -3.09
CA SER A 113 83.04 -11.27 -2.72
C SER A 113 82.38 -11.27 -1.34
N ASP A 114 82.66 -10.26 -0.51
CA ASP A 114 82.04 -10.06 0.80
C ASP A 114 80.58 -9.62 0.64
N SER A 115 79.67 -10.35 1.28
CA SER A 115 78.24 -10.02 1.26
C SER A 115 77.50 -10.53 2.48
N LYS A 116 76.49 -9.75 2.90
CA LYS A 116 75.49 -10.14 3.90
C LYS A 116 74.21 -10.72 3.25
N LEU A 117 74.14 -10.76 1.92
CA LEU A 117 72.98 -11.24 1.19
C LEU A 117 72.86 -12.79 1.25
N PRO A 118 71.64 -13.34 1.06
CA PRO A 118 71.39 -14.77 1.22
C PRO A 118 72.20 -15.67 0.29
N TRP A 119 72.58 -15.20 -0.91
CA TRP A 119 73.32 -16.00 -1.90
C TRP A 119 74.62 -16.58 -1.32
N ARG A 120 75.28 -15.85 -0.42
CA ARG A 120 76.54 -16.30 0.18
C ARG A 120 76.33 -17.47 1.14
N LYS A 121 75.24 -17.47 1.90
CA LYS A 121 74.89 -18.59 2.79
C LYS A 121 74.42 -19.84 2.04
N LEU A 122 73.98 -19.66 0.80
CA LEU A 122 73.47 -20.70 -0.09
C LEU A 122 74.51 -21.16 -1.13
N LEU A 123 75.76 -20.69 -0.99
CA LEU A 123 76.84 -21.10 -1.87
C LEU A 123 77.18 -22.58 -1.59
N SER A 124 77.06 -23.40 -2.62
CA SER A 124 77.36 -24.83 -2.62
C SER A 124 77.98 -25.21 -3.96
N ASP A 125 78.56 -26.40 -4.05
CA ASP A 125 79.12 -26.90 -5.32
C ASP A 125 78.05 -27.02 -6.42
N ASP A 126 76.79 -27.30 -6.05
CA ASP A 126 75.65 -27.32 -6.97
C ASP A 126 75.27 -25.92 -7.48
N THR A 127 75.32 -24.92 -6.60
CA THR A 127 75.13 -23.52 -7.00
C THR A 127 76.25 -23.07 -7.94
N LEU A 128 77.49 -23.51 -7.72
CA LEU A 128 78.63 -23.20 -8.60
C LEU A 128 78.54 -23.92 -9.94
N SER A 129 78.12 -25.20 -9.97
CA SER A 129 78.00 -25.98 -11.21
C SER A 129 76.95 -25.43 -12.17
N THR A 130 75.91 -24.79 -11.62
CA THR A 130 74.82 -24.15 -12.38
C THR A 130 75.08 -22.67 -12.69
N SER A 131 76.11 -22.06 -12.08
CA SER A 131 76.46 -20.65 -12.29
C SER A 131 77.31 -20.45 -13.54
N ALA A 132 77.13 -19.31 -14.21
CA ALA A 132 78.00 -18.91 -15.31
C ALA A 132 79.42 -18.65 -14.78
N TYR A 133 80.45 -19.02 -15.56
CA TYR A 133 81.84 -18.78 -15.18
C TYR A 133 82.70 -18.41 -16.38
N ASP A 134 83.81 -17.74 -16.09
CA ASP A 134 84.92 -17.55 -17.03
C ASP A 134 86.19 -18.24 -16.54
N VAL A 135 86.98 -18.71 -17.50
CA VAL A 135 88.24 -19.39 -17.25
C VAL A 135 89.36 -18.37 -17.08
N LEU A 136 90.12 -18.48 -16.00
CA LEU A 136 91.30 -17.67 -15.72
C LEU A 136 92.54 -18.38 -16.28
N ARG A 137 93.41 -17.64 -16.97
CA ARG A 137 94.54 -18.22 -17.73
C ARG A 137 95.85 -17.47 -17.52
N ASP A 138 96.94 -18.20 -17.72
CA ASP A 138 98.31 -17.71 -17.79
C ASP A 138 98.91 -18.06 -19.18
N PRO A 139 99.11 -17.08 -20.09
CA PRO A 139 98.86 -15.65 -19.92
C PRO A 139 97.35 -15.28 -19.85
N PRO A 140 97.01 -14.08 -19.34
CA PRO A 140 95.63 -13.61 -19.20
C PRO A 140 94.81 -13.70 -20.50
N PRO A 141 93.53 -14.08 -20.43
CA PRO A 141 92.66 -14.15 -21.60
C PRO A 141 92.43 -12.75 -22.21
N MET A 142 92.38 -12.68 -23.53
CA MET A 142 92.17 -11.44 -24.30
C MET A 142 90.72 -11.31 -24.80
N TYR A 143 90.02 -12.43 -24.93
CA TYR A 143 88.65 -12.47 -25.47
C TYR A 143 87.67 -13.07 -24.45
N PRO A 144 86.43 -12.57 -24.37
CA PRO A 144 85.38 -13.19 -23.57
C PRO A 144 85.02 -14.56 -24.17
N THR A 145 84.86 -15.60 -23.35
CA THR A 145 84.51 -16.95 -23.83
C THR A 145 83.00 -17.20 -23.94
N GLY A 146 82.19 -16.31 -23.34
CA GLY A 146 80.75 -16.32 -23.47
C GLY A 146 80.14 -14.92 -23.29
N SER A 147 78.90 -14.75 -23.74
CA SER A 147 78.15 -13.50 -23.66
C SER A 147 76.64 -13.76 -23.60
N TYR A 148 75.89 -12.79 -23.11
CA TYR A 148 74.43 -12.76 -23.21
C TYR A 148 74.02 -11.98 -24.46
N ALA A 149 73.05 -12.46 -25.24
CA ALA A 149 72.63 -11.79 -26.47
C ALA A 149 71.67 -10.62 -26.18
N ASP A 150 70.77 -10.78 -25.21
CA ASP A 150 69.94 -9.73 -24.63
C ASP A 150 70.09 -9.66 -23.10
N SER A 151 69.81 -8.49 -22.56
CA SER A 151 69.62 -8.24 -21.12
C SER A 151 68.63 -9.19 -20.43
N ARG A 152 67.70 -9.81 -21.17
CA ARG A 152 66.69 -10.74 -20.64
C ARG A 152 67.07 -12.22 -20.79
N ASP A 153 68.21 -12.51 -21.42
CA ASP A 153 68.57 -13.91 -21.66
C ASP A 153 69.06 -14.57 -20.36
N PRO A 154 68.45 -15.70 -19.95
CA PRO A 154 68.88 -16.40 -18.74
C PRO A 154 70.16 -17.22 -18.98
N ILE A 155 70.43 -17.58 -20.23
CA ILE A 155 71.51 -18.48 -20.62
C ILE A 155 72.62 -17.69 -21.32
N ARG A 156 73.86 -17.98 -20.91
CA ARG A 156 75.07 -17.42 -21.52
C ARG A 156 75.46 -18.26 -22.73
N ASN A 157 75.64 -17.63 -23.87
CA ASN A 157 76.07 -18.29 -25.11
C ASN A 157 77.60 -18.24 -25.25
N SER A 158 78.19 -19.24 -25.89
CA SER A 158 79.63 -19.18 -26.21
C SER A 158 79.88 -18.21 -27.36
N THR A 159 80.97 -17.45 -27.28
CA THR A 159 81.41 -16.53 -28.35
C THR A 159 82.19 -17.25 -29.46
N GLY A 160 82.63 -18.50 -29.23
CA GLY A 160 83.52 -19.23 -30.14
C GLY A 160 84.96 -18.71 -30.19
N LEU A 161 85.31 -17.68 -29.41
CA LEU A 161 86.65 -17.11 -29.37
C LEU A 161 87.58 -17.98 -28.50
N VAL A 162 88.79 -18.22 -28.97
CA VAL A 162 89.76 -19.11 -28.32
C VAL A 162 90.84 -18.29 -27.62
N ASN A 163 91.05 -18.55 -26.33
CA ASN A 163 92.17 -17.99 -25.55
C ASN A 163 93.25 -19.06 -25.34
N THR A 164 94.52 -18.68 -25.49
CA THR A 164 95.68 -19.55 -25.23
C THR A 164 96.12 -19.47 -23.77
N GLY A 165 96.96 -20.40 -23.33
CA GLY A 165 97.56 -20.39 -21.98
C GLY A 165 97.03 -21.47 -21.04
N ARG A 166 97.78 -21.70 -19.97
CA ARG A 166 97.44 -22.66 -18.90
C ARG A 166 96.25 -22.13 -18.12
N ILE A 167 95.29 -22.99 -17.81
CA ILE A 167 94.17 -22.65 -16.93
C ILE A 167 94.68 -22.61 -15.49
N ILE A 168 94.47 -21.49 -14.81
CA ILE A 168 94.92 -21.25 -13.43
C ILE A 168 93.75 -21.12 -12.45
N GLY A 169 92.51 -21.11 -12.94
CA GLY A 169 91.32 -21.06 -12.11
C GLY A 169 90.06 -20.71 -12.90
N ARG A 170 88.97 -20.48 -12.17
CA ARG A 170 87.71 -19.95 -12.72
C ARG A 170 87.15 -18.85 -11.85
N VAL A 171 86.44 -17.91 -12.46
CA VAL A 171 85.59 -16.94 -11.77
C VAL A 171 84.13 -17.22 -12.09
N TYR A 172 83.33 -17.48 -11.07
CA TYR A 172 81.89 -17.74 -11.16
C TYR A 172 81.09 -16.47 -10.84
N TYR A 173 79.99 -16.29 -11.58
CA TYR A 173 78.99 -15.23 -11.39
C TYR A 173 77.73 -15.83 -10.75
N VAL A 174 77.58 -15.64 -9.44
CA VAL A 174 76.49 -16.22 -8.66
C VAL A 174 75.38 -15.18 -8.49
N ARG A 175 74.18 -15.46 -9.02
CA ARG A 175 73.03 -14.54 -8.89
C ARG A 175 72.54 -14.44 -7.44
N GLY A 176 72.06 -13.25 -7.09
CA GLY A 176 71.39 -13.04 -5.80
C GLY A 176 70.08 -13.81 -5.72
N VAL A 177 69.84 -14.54 -4.61
CA VAL A 177 68.56 -15.23 -4.40
C VAL A 177 67.53 -14.21 -3.89
N PRO A 178 66.42 -13.96 -4.63
CA PRO A 178 65.40 -13.03 -4.19
C PRO A 178 64.71 -13.56 -2.92
N PRO A 179 64.32 -12.69 -1.97
CA PRO A 179 63.49 -13.10 -0.85
C PRO A 179 62.15 -13.63 -1.36
N SER A 180 61.54 -14.56 -0.62
CA SER A 180 60.17 -14.97 -0.93
C SER A 180 59.22 -13.78 -0.78
N PHE A 181 58.16 -13.74 -1.59
CA PHE A 181 57.16 -12.68 -1.51
C PHE A 181 56.65 -12.51 -0.08
N PHE A 182 56.30 -13.61 0.60
CA PHE A 182 55.80 -13.56 1.97
C PHE A 182 56.82 -12.98 2.97
N ALA A 183 58.11 -13.30 2.84
CA ALA A 183 59.14 -12.74 3.71
C ALA A 183 59.33 -11.24 3.46
N ALA A 184 59.35 -10.82 2.19
CA ALA A 184 59.43 -9.40 1.83
C ALA A 184 58.17 -8.62 2.25
N TYR A 185 57.00 -9.21 2.05
CA TYR A 185 55.69 -8.60 2.32
C TYR A 185 55.42 -8.51 3.82
N SER A 186 55.73 -9.54 4.61
CA SER A 186 55.61 -9.50 6.07
C SER A 186 56.56 -8.47 6.69
N LYS A 187 57.80 -8.37 6.18
CA LYS A 187 58.74 -7.31 6.58
C LYS A 187 58.17 -5.92 6.26
N TRP A 188 57.58 -5.74 5.08
CA TRP A 188 56.92 -4.48 4.72
C TRP A 188 55.73 -4.17 5.65
N ILE A 189 54.85 -5.13 5.93
CA ILE A 189 53.73 -4.97 6.87
C ILE A 189 54.23 -4.57 8.25
N SER A 190 55.28 -5.23 8.76
CA SER A 190 55.86 -4.90 10.07
C SER A 190 56.47 -3.51 10.13
N ALA A 191 56.84 -2.94 8.98
CA ALA A 191 57.37 -1.59 8.85
C ALA A 191 56.30 -0.55 8.46
N TRP A 192 55.04 -0.95 8.33
CA TRP A 192 53.93 -0.05 8.03
C TRP A 192 53.54 0.74 9.29
N PRO A 193 53.26 2.06 9.21
CA PRO A 193 53.17 2.91 8.02
C PRO A 193 54.47 3.62 7.61
N ALA A 194 55.57 3.44 8.34
CA ALA A 194 56.84 4.11 8.04
C ALA A 194 57.41 3.78 6.65
N SER A 195 57.02 2.64 6.08
CA SER A 195 57.38 2.20 4.73
C SER A 195 56.81 3.07 3.59
N PHE A 196 55.86 3.98 3.83
CA PHE A 196 55.35 4.92 2.81
C PHE A 196 56.40 5.92 2.31
N GLY A 197 57.37 6.29 3.16
CA GLY A 197 58.46 7.20 2.81
C GLY A 197 59.76 6.51 2.37
N SER A 198 59.77 5.17 2.27
CA SER A 198 60.98 4.43 1.90
C SER A 198 61.10 4.33 0.37
N ASP A 199 62.18 4.85 -0.20
CA ASP A 199 62.52 4.70 -1.63
C ASP A 199 63.14 3.32 -1.98
N SER A 200 63.12 2.37 -1.05
CA SER A 200 63.77 1.07 -1.25
C SER A 200 62.89 0.06 -2.02
N GLY A 201 63.32 -0.30 -3.23
CA GLY A 201 62.84 -1.46 -3.99
C GLY A 201 61.31 -1.54 -4.17
N THR A 202 60.73 -2.70 -3.83
CA THR A 202 59.29 -2.98 -4.01
C THR A 202 58.38 -2.29 -2.99
N ASN A 203 58.92 -1.77 -1.89
CA ASN A 203 58.13 -1.27 -0.75
C ASN A 203 57.25 -0.07 -1.12
N ARG A 204 57.76 0.83 -1.96
CA ARG A 204 56.99 1.98 -2.45
C ARG A 204 55.74 1.54 -3.20
N TYR A 205 55.88 0.54 -4.07
CA TYR A 205 54.76 -0.01 -4.82
C TYR A 205 53.75 -0.69 -3.90
N TYR A 206 54.21 -1.44 -2.88
CA TYR A 206 53.33 -2.06 -1.91
C TYR A 206 52.47 -1.07 -1.12
N SER A 207 53.09 0.01 -0.67
CA SER A 207 52.42 1.07 0.05
C SER A 207 51.41 1.81 -0.84
N LEU A 208 51.79 2.13 -2.08
CA LEU A 208 50.94 2.85 -3.03
C LEU A 208 49.71 2.03 -3.44
N THR A 209 49.89 0.77 -3.83
CA THR A 209 48.78 -0.11 -4.22
C THR A 209 47.84 -0.36 -3.05
N THR A 210 48.37 -0.69 -1.87
CA THR A 210 47.54 -0.95 -0.67
C THR A 210 46.78 0.30 -0.26
N GLY A 211 47.41 1.48 -0.35
CA GLY A 211 46.75 2.76 -0.12
C GLY A 211 45.62 3.03 -1.11
N LEU A 212 45.87 2.86 -2.42
CA LEU A 212 44.88 3.07 -3.48
C LEU A 212 43.67 2.14 -3.34
N PHE A 213 43.90 0.84 -3.17
CA PHE A 213 42.81 -0.13 -2.97
C PHE A 213 42.10 0.08 -1.63
N GLY A 214 42.81 0.47 -0.58
CA GLY A 214 42.22 0.81 0.72
C GLY A 214 41.27 2.01 0.63
N ILE A 215 41.70 3.10 -0.03
CA ILE A 215 40.85 4.28 -0.28
C ILE A 215 39.66 3.90 -1.16
N GLY A 216 39.89 3.15 -2.25
CA GLY A 216 38.81 2.68 -3.12
C GLY A 216 37.77 1.82 -2.39
N GLY A 217 38.21 0.91 -1.53
CA GLY A 217 37.35 0.09 -0.68
C GLY A 217 36.53 0.92 0.32
N LEU A 218 37.16 1.91 0.98
CA LEU A 218 36.48 2.83 1.88
C LEU A 218 35.44 3.68 1.15
N SER A 219 35.75 4.20 -0.03
CA SER A 219 34.82 4.95 -0.86
C SER A 219 33.62 4.08 -1.27
N ALA A 220 33.86 2.85 -1.73
CA ALA A 220 32.78 1.92 -2.11
C ALA A 220 31.85 1.59 -0.92
N TRP A 221 32.42 1.36 0.26
CA TRP A 221 31.65 1.19 1.49
C TRP A 221 30.81 2.42 1.82
N MET A 222 31.39 3.62 1.73
CA MET A 222 30.70 4.88 2.02
C MET A 222 29.50 5.11 1.09
N PHE A 223 29.66 4.87 -0.23
CA PHE A 223 28.57 4.99 -1.20
C PHE A 223 27.45 3.98 -0.92
N MET A 224 27.78 2.73 -0.58
CA MET A 224 26.77 1.74 -0.20
C MET A 224 26.00 2.13 1.06
N GLU A 225 26.69 2.61 2.11
CA GLU A 225 26.02 3.03 3.34
C GLU A 225 25.15 4.28 3.15
N MET A 226 25.58 5.22 2.29
CA MET A 226 24.72 6.34 1.88
C MET A 226 23.45 5.85 1.17
N GLY A 227 23.58 4.87 0.26
CA GLY A 227 22.43 4.26 -0.42
C GLY A 227 21.47 3.59 0.57
N PHE A 228 21.98 2.80 1.50
CA PHE A 228 21.16 2.17 2.54
C PHE A 228 20.53 3.19 3.49
N ALA A 229 21.26 4.24 3.89
CA ALA A 229 20.73 5.31 4.73
C ALA A 229 19.58 6.05 4.04
N LYS A 230 19.71 6.34 2.74
CA LYS A 230 18.64 6.97 1.95
C LYS A 230 17.41 6.07 1.85
N ARG A 231 17.60 4.77 1.58
CA ARG A 231 16.49 3.79 1.57
C ARG A 231 15.79 3.70 2.93
N ARG A 232 16.54 3.66 4.03
CA ARG A 232 15.96 3.64 5.39
C ARG A 232 15.10 4.88 5.66
N LYS A 233 15.59 6.08 5.34
CA LYS A 233 14.81 7.32 5.47
C LYS A 233 13.52 7.27 4.64
N HIS A 234 13.61 6.81 3.39
CA HIS A 234 12.44 6.69 2.53
C HIS A 234 11.41 5.71 3.08
N ILE A 235 11.84 4.55 3.58
CA ILE A 235 10.94 3.55 4.20
C ILE A 235 10.22 4.13 5.41
N VAL A 236 10.93 4.84 6.29
CA VAL A 236 10.35 5.49 7.48
C VAL A 236 9.37 6.61 7.09
N GLN A 237 9.69 7.41 6.08
CA GLN A 237 8.76 8.44 5.58
C GLN A 237 7.49 7.81 5.00
N LEU A 238 7.64 6.71 4.26
CA LEU A 238 6.52 6.01 3.65
C LEU A 238 5.63 5.32 4.69
N SER A 239 6.22 4.76 5.75
CA SER A 239 5.44 4.21 6.88
C SER A 239 4.68 5.30 7.62
N GLN A 240 5.31 6.46 7.88
CA GLN A 240 4.64 7.61 8.50
C GLN A 240 3.49 8.16 7.64
N GLN A 241 3.67 8.23 6.31
CA GLN A 241 2.60 8.65 5.40
C GLN A 241 1.42 7.67 5.43
N LYS A 242 1.69 6.36 5.41
CA LYS A 242 0.65 5.34 5.52
C LYS A 242 -0.12 5.44 6.83
N GLU A 243 0.58 5.68 7.94
CA GLU A 243 -0.06 5.84 9.25
C GLU A 243 -0.93 7.10 9.30
N ARG A 244 -0.47 8.23 8.75
CA ARG A 244 -1.27 9.46 8.63
C ARG A 244 -2.52 9.26 7.76
N LEU A 245 -2.38 8.56 6.64
CA LEU A 245 -3.51 8.22 5.77
C LEU A 245 -4.52 7.32 6.50
N ALA A 246 -4.06 6.33 7.26
CA ALA A 246 -4.94 5.47 8.06
C ALA A 246 -5.69 6.26 9.14
N LEU A 247 -5.00 7.18 9.84
CA LEU A 247 -5.61 8.05 10.85
C LEU A 247 -6.64 9.02 10.25
N ALA A 248 -6.32 9.64 9.11
CA ALA A 248 -7.25 10.52 8.41
C ALA A 248 -8.49 9.77 7.93
N GLN A 249 -8.32 8.54 7.44
CA GLN A 249 -9.42 7.69 7.02
C GLN A 249 -10.30 7.26 8.20
N SER A 250 -9.73 6.92 9.35
CA SER A 250 -10.52 6.61 10.55
C SER A 250 -11.31 7.81 11.05
N ALA A 251 -10.72 9.02 11.04
CA ALA A 251 -11.41 10.24 11.45
C ALA A 251 -12.60 10.59 10.55
N LEU A 252 -12.44 10.45 9.22
CA LEU A 252 -13.54 10.65 8.27
C LEU A 252 -14.69 9.65 8.47
N ILE A 253 -14.36 8.39 8.78
CA ILE A 253 -15.37 7.36 9.07
C ILE A 253 -16.14 7.70 10.35
N GLU A 254 -15.45 8.18 11.39
CA GLU A 254 -16.06 8.58 12.65
C GLU A 254 -16.99 9.80 12.47
N GLU A 255 -16.55 10.83 11.75
CA GLU A 255 -17.37 12.02 11.44
C GLU A 255 -18.63 11.65 10.65
N ALA A 256 -18.51 10.75 9.66
CA ALA A 256 -19.65 10.28 8.89
C ALA A 256 -20.63 9.44 9.73
N GLN A 257 -20.14 8.70 10.74
CA GLN A 257 -20.97 7.96 11.68
C GLN A 257 -21.72 8.90 12.65
N ASP A 258 -21.04 9.91 13.18
CA ASP A 258 -21.66 10.89 14.07
C ASP A 258 -22.76 11.69 13.36
N LEU A 259 -22.49 12.16 12.13
CA LEU A 259 -23.48 12.85 11.31
C LEU A 259 -24.72 11.98 11.02
N ARG A 260 -24.50 10.67 10.78
CA ARG A 260 -25.59 9.70 10.60
C ARG A 260 -26.43 9.59 11.87
N GLN A 261 -25.80 9.54 13.05
CA GLN A 261 -26.50 9.43 14.31
C GLN A 261 -27.35 10.68 14.58
N GLN A 262 -26.80 11.88 14.39
CA GLN A 262 -27.53 13.15 14.52
C GLN A 262 -28.74 13.23 13.58
N LEU A 263 -28.60 12.78 12.33
CA LEU A 263 -29.72 12.74 11.38
C LEU A 263 -30.80 11.74 11.80
N GLN A 264 -30.43 10.58 12.35
CA GLN A 264 -31.40 9.61 12.87
C GLN A 264 -32.18 10.16 14.06
N GLU A 265 -31.51 10.85 14.98
CA GLU A 265 -32.14 11.49 16.14
C GLU A 265 -33.16 12.56 15.69
N ARG A 266 -32.76 13.47 14.78
CA ARG A 266 -33.71 14.44 14.20
C ARG A 266 -34.89 13.78 13.50
N LEU A 267 -34.67 12.67 12.82
CA LEU A 267 -35.75 11.95 12.14
C LEU A 267 -36.73 11.33 13.14
N THR A 268 -36.23 10.81 14.25
CA THR A 268 -37.09 10.31 15.34
C THR A 268 -37.88 11.43 16.02
N GLU A 269 -37.26 12.58 16.23
CA GLU A 269 -37.93 13.78 16.77
C GLU A 269 -39.04 14.26 15.82
N ASN A 270 -38.76 14.37 14.52
CA ASN A 270 -39.76 14.75 13.52
C ASN A 270 -40.93 13.76 13.45
N VAL A 271 -40.68 12.46 13.58
CA VAL A 271 -41.75 11.45 13.64
C VAL A 271 -42.64 11.65 14.88
N GLN A 272 -42.07 12.00 16.03
CA GLN A 272 -42.85 12.31 17.23
C GLN A 272 -43.68 13.58 17.04
N LEU A 273 -43.10 14.65 16.49
CA LEU A 273 -43.79 15.90 16.18
C LEU A 273 -44.95 15.69 15.22
N ILE A 274 -44.78 14.92 14.14
CA ILE A 274 -45.87 14.56 13.21
C ILE A 274 -47.02 13.85 13.95
N LYS A 275 -46.68 12.94 14.87
CA LYS A 275 -47.68 12.19 15.66
C LYS A 275 -48.45 13.11 16.62
N GLU A 276 -47.79 14.11 17.18
CA GLU A 276 -48.44 15.09 18.05
C GLU A 276 -49.33 16.06 17.25
N GLN A 277 -48.82 16.60 16.14
CA GLN A 277 -49.56 17.49 15.26
C GLN A 277 -50.79 16.82 14.64
N SER A 278 -50.68 15.56 14.22
CA SER A 278 -51.84 14.81 13.70
C SER A 278 -52.91 14.58 14.77
N ARG A 279 -52.54 14.33 16.03
CA ARG A 279 -53.51 14.27 17.15
C ARG A 279 -54.18 15.62 17.37
N ASN A 280 -53.44 16.72 17.26
CA ASN A 280 -54.00 18.07 17.41
C ASN A 280 -54.96 18.40 16.27
N LEU A 281 -54.65 18.03 15.02
CA LEU A 281 -55.57 18.19 13.89
C LEU A 281 -56.89 17.45 14.10
N VAL A 282 -56.86 16.22 14.61
CA VAL A 282 -58.09 15.45 14.91
C VAL A 282 -58.93 16.14 15.98
N LYS A 283 -58.29 16.71 17.02
CA LYS A 283 -59.00 17.49 18.06
C LYS A 283 -59.63 18.76 17.49
N LEU A 284 -58.89 19.49 16.64
CA LEU A 284 -59.38 20.70 15.96
C LEU A 284 -60.57 20.39 15.05
N GLU A 285 -60.52 19.31 14.28
CA GLU A 285 -61.63 18.89 13.41
C GLU A 285 -62.88 18.53 14.24
N ALA A 286 -62.70 17.83 15.36
CA ALA A 286 -63.79 17.51 16.28
C ALA A 286 -64.40 18.76 16.92
N ALA A 287 -63.58 19.74 17.31
CA ALA A 287 -64.04 21.03 17.84
C ALA A 287 -64.83 21.82 16.78
N GLN A 288 -64.34 21.84 15.54
CA GLN A 288 -65.02 22.50 14.42
C GLN A 288 -66.42 21.92 14.17
N LYS A 289 -66.55 20.58 14.16
CA LYS A 289 -67.85 19.90 14.04
C LYS A 289 -68.79 20.25 15.20
N LYS A 290 -68.26 20.35 16.42
CA LYS A 290 -69.03 20.75 17.61
C LYS A 290 -69.57 22.17 17.49
N TYR A 291 -68.74 23.14 17.09
CA TYR A 291 -69.19 24.53 16.89
C TYR A 291 -70.22 24.65 15.77
N GLN A 292 -70.04 23.92 14.67
CA GLN A 292 -71.01 23.91 13.58
C GLN A 292 -72.38 23.34 14.00
N ALA A 293 -72.38 22.27 14.80
CA ALA A 293 -73.59 21.72 15.37
C ALA A 293 -74.26 22.72 16.35
N GLN A 294 -73.48 23.37 17.21
CA GLN A 294 -73.97 24.38 18.15
C GLN A 294 -74.59 25.59 17.43
N GLU A 295 -73.93 26.11 16.40
CA GLU A 295 -74.46 27.21 15.58
C GLU A 295 -75.80 26.82 14.92
N SER A 296 -75.89 25.61 14.37
CA SER A 296 -77.14 25.13 13.75
C SER A 296 -78.29 25.03 14.75
N GLY A 297 -78.02 24.58 15.98
CA GLY A 297 -79.01 24.51 17.07
C GLY A 297 -79.43 25.88 17.59
N LEU A 298 -78.48 26.82 17.73
CA LEU A 298 -78.77 28.20 18.12
C LEU A 298 -79.59 28.93 17.05
N ARG A 299 -79.27 28.77 15.75
CA ARG A 299 -80.06 29.36 14.65
C ARG A 299 -81.50 28.85 14.63
N ALA A 300 -81.71 27.54 14.82
CA ALA A 300 -83.04 26.96 14.92
C ALA A 300 -83.84 27.55 16.10
N SER A 301 -83.17 27.73 17.26
CA SER A 301 -83.79 28.32 18.46
C SER A 301 -84.16 29.78 18.26
N LEU A 302 -83.31 30.54 17.55
CA LEU A 302 -83.56 31.95 17.21
C LEU A 302 -84.73 32.09 16.23
N GLN A 303 -84.84 31.19 15.25
CA GLN A 303 -85.96 31.17 14.32
C GLN A 303 -87.31 30.96 15.04
N ILE A 304 -87.37 29.99 15.95
CA ILE A 304 -88.56 29.73 16.77
C ILE A 304 -88.92 30.94 17.63
N LEU A 305 -87.93 31.59 18.26
CA LEU A 305 -88.15 32.80 19.06
C LEU A 305 -88.64 33.98 18.22
N GLN A 306 -88.12 34.14 17.01
CA GLN A 306 -88.53 35.21 16.10
C GLN A 306 -89.97 35.02 15.62
N GLU A 307 -90.38 33.78 15.34
CA GLU A 307 -91.78 33.45 15.05
C GLU A 307 -92.70 33.76 16.25
N ARG A 308 -92.26 33.46 17.48
CA ARG A 308 -93.01 33.77 18.71
C ARG A 308 -93.15 35.28 18.94
N LEU A 309 -92.08 36.06 18.73
CA LEU A 309 -92.11 37.52 18.85
C LEU A 309 -93.06 38.16 17.83
N ASN A 310 -93.05 37.69 16.58
CA ASN A 310 -93.97 38.18 15.55
C ASN A 310 -95.43 37.88 15.91
N ALA A 311 -95.73 36.70 16.43
CA ALA A 311 -97.06 36.34 16.90
C ALA A 311 -97.53 37.18 18.10
N GLN A 312 -96.62 37.53 19.02
CA GLN A 312 -96.91 38.45 20.14
C GLN A 312 -97.16 39.89 19.66
N GLU A 313 -96.43 40.35 18.63
CA GLU A 313 -96.64 41.68 18.05
C GLU A 313 -98.04 41.82 17.41
N GLN A 314 -98.52 40.77 16.74
CA GLN A 314 -99.89 40.73 16.23
C GLN A 314 -100.94 40.82 17.35
N ARG A 315 -100.79 40.04 18.43
CA ARG A 315 -101.72 40.09 19.59
C ARG A 315 -101.74 41.46 20.25
N ARG A 316 -100.59 42.13 20.35
CA ARG A 316 -100.49 43.48 20.90
C ARG A 316 -101.24 44.51 20.05
N GLU A 317 -101.14 44.41 18.74
CA GLU A 317 -101.86 45.30 17.81
C GLU A 317 -103.38 45.17 18.02
N GLU A 318 -103.87 43.94 18.18
CA GLU A 318 -105.26 43.62 18.47
C GLU A 318 -105.71 44.17 19.85
N GLU A 319 -104.93 43.93 20.90
CA GLU A 319 -105.22 44.41 22.27
C GLU A 319 -105.20 45.95 22.37
N LYS A 320 -104.29 46.63 21.66
CA LYS A 320 -104.27 48.10 21.57
C LYS A 320 -105.50 48.64 20.87
N GLN A 321 -105.92 48.01 19.77
CA GLN A 321 -107.13 48.41 19.07
C GLN A 321 -108.35 48.26 19.99
N GLN A 322 -108.43 47.14 20.72
CA GLN A 322 -109.49 46.90 21.70
C GLN A 322 -109.49 47.96 22.83
N GLN A 323 -108.31 48.38 23.30
CA GLN A 323 -108.18 49.46 24.29
C GLN A 323 -108.75 50.80 23.76
N ILE A 324 -108.43 51.16 22.51
CA ILE A 324 -108.91 52.39 21.86
C ILE A 324 -110.44 52.36 21.73
N ASP A 325 -111.00 51.23 21.32
CA ASP A 325 -112.44 51.06 21.14
C ASP A 325 -113.19 51.17 22.49
N LEU A 326 -112.67 50.53 23.54
CA LEU A 326 -113.21 50.62 24.91
C LEU A 326 -113.13 52.03 25.48
N GLN A 327 -112.01 52.75 25.26
CA GLN A 327 -111.86 54.14 25.70
C GLN A 327 -112.87 55.06 25.01
N THR A 328 -113.06 54.88 23.69
CA THR A 328 -114.05 55.63 22.91
C THR A 328 -115.48 55.35 23.39
N ALA A 329 -115.77 54.10 23.73
CA ALA A 329 -117.07 53.70 24.28
C ALA A 329 -117.33 54.32 25.67
N ILE A 330 -116.32 54.36 26.56
CA ILE A 330 -116.42 55.02 27.87
C ILE A 330 -116.68 56.52 27.70
N ASP A 331 -115.93 57.20 26.82
CA ASP A 331 -116.09 58.63 26.57
C ASP A 331 -117.49 58.96 26.02
N HIS A 332 -118.01 58.13 25.11
CA HIS A 332 -119.35 58.28 24.58
C HIS A 332 -120.44 58.07 25.65
N GLN A 333 -120.31 57.01 26.46
CA GLN A 333 -121.27 56.73 27.54
C GLN A 333 -121.21 57.76 28.67
N SER A 334 -120.03 58.29 28.99
CA SER A 334 -119.84 59.35 29.97
C SER A 334 -120.54 60.64 29.55
N ARG A 335 -120.37 61.07 28.29
CA ARG A 335 -121.09 62.23 27.74
C ARG A 335 -122.60 62.03 27.73
N ALA A 336 -123.07 60.83 27.38
CA ALA A 336 -124.50 60.50 27.39
C ALA A 336 -125.09 60.50 28.80
N ALA A 337 -124.35 60.02 29.81
CA ALA A 337 -124.75 60.07 31.21
C ALA A 337 -124.76 61.52 31.74
N GLU A 338 -123.81 62.36 31.32
CA GLU A 338 -123.76 63.78 31.70
C GLU A 338 -124.93 64.58 31.11
N LEU A 339 -125.30 64.31 29.85
CA LEU A 339 -126.47 64.88 29.20
C LEU A 339 -127.77 64.48 29.92
N LEU A 340 -127.94 63.20 30.26
CA LEU A 340 -129.08 62.73 31.07
C LEU A 340 -129.13 63.41 32.44
N LYS A 341 -127.97 63.63 33.08
CA LYS A 341 -127.87 64.31 34.37
C LYS A 341 -128.29 65.78 34.29
N ARG A 342 -127.98 66.46 33.18
CA ARG A 342 -128.46 67.83 32.90
C ARG A 342 -129.96 67.84 32.59
N GLU A 343 -130.47 66.88 31.82
CA GLU A 343 -131.90 66.80 31.48
C GLU A 343 -132.78 66.53 32.72
N ILE A 344 -132.30 65.69 33.65
CA ILE A 344 -132.93 65.50 34.98
C ILE A 344 -132.90 66.79 35.81
N ALA A 345 -131.87 67.62 35.69
CA ALA A 345 -131.75 68.88 36.43
C ALA A 345 -132.67 69.97 35.85
N ASP A 346 -132.74 70.09 34.52
CA ASP A 346 -133.59 71.06 33.83
C ASP A 346 -135.08 70.76 34.07
N LEU A 347 -135.49 69.49 34.00
CA LEU A 347 -136.86 69.07 34.34
C LEU A 347 -137.24 69.35 35.80
N LYS A 348 -136.26 69.38 36.72
CA LYS A 348 -136.47 69.72 38.13
C LYS A 348 -136.69 71.22 38.35
N THR A 349 -136.30 72.07 37.40
CA THR A 349 -136.43 73.54 37.48
C THR A 349 -137.68 74.11 36.79
N GLN A 350 -138.33 73.35 35.90
CA GLN A 350 -139.57 73.76 35.22
C GLN A 350 -140.87 73.57 36.04
N ASP A 351 -140.80 73.02 37.26
CA ASP A 351 -141.97 72.54 38.03
C ASP A 351 -142.59 73.59 38.98
N LEU A 352 -142.88 74.81 38.47
CA LEU A 352 -143.48 75.90 39.28
C LEU A 352 -144.80 76.51 38.78
N GLU A 353 -145.45 76.01 37.72
CA GLU A 353 -146.81 76.48 37.36
C GLU A 353 -147.73 75.35 36.84
N GLY A 354 -148.78 75.02 37.62
CA GLY A 354 -150.01 74.34 37.14
C GLY A 354 -150.19 72.85 37.48
N GLU A 355 -151.20 72.53 38.31
CA GLU A 355 -151.49 71.21 38.91
C GLU A 355 -151.87 70.05 37.97
N ARG A 356 -152.02 70.25 36.66
CA ARG A 356 -152.28 69.13 35.71
C ARG A 356 -151.02 68.54 35.07
N SER A 357 -149.84 69.12 35.27
CA SER A 357 -148.58 68.66 34.64
C SER A 357 -147.75 67.69 35.49
N ARG A 358 -147.98 67.58 36.81
CA ARG A 358 -147.10 66.84 37.76
C ARG A 358 -147.00 65.33 37.53
N GLN A 359 -148.07 64.66 37.11
CA GLN A 359 -148.05 63.19 36.92
C GLN A 359 -147.20 62.76 35.71
N GLN A 360 -147.16 63.56 34.64
CA GLN A 360 -146.33 63.25 33.47
C GLN A 360 -144.84 63.53 33.71
N THR A 361 -144.51 64.53 34.53
CA THR A 361 -143.12 64.83 34.90
C THR A 361 -142.53 63.76 35.82
N GLU A 362 -143.31 63.20 36.75
CA GLU A 362 -142.83 62.12 37.63
C GLU A 362 -142.56 60.81 36.88
N GLU A 363 -143.42 60.39 35.94
CA GLU A 363 -143.16 59.21 35.09
C GLU A 363 -141.92 59.39 34.22
N LYS A 364 -141.73 60.58 33.63
CA LYS A 364 -140.56 60.88 32.81
C LYS A 364 -139.27 60.90 33.65
N MET A 365 -139.32 61.41 34.87
CA MET A 365 -138.20 61.40 35.82
C MET A 365 -137.84 59.98 36.29
N ALA A 366 -138.82 59.10 36.51
CA ALA A 366 -138.59 57.71 36.84
C ALA A 366 -137.94 56.94 35.68
N GLY A 367 -138.37 57.21 34.43
CA GLY A 367 -137.77 56.64 33.22
C GLY A 367 -136.30 57.06 33.01
N LEU A 368 -136.00 58.36 33.15
CA LEU A 368 -134.64 58.90 32.99
C LEU A 368 -133.67 58.39 34.08
N ARG A 369 -134.14 58.21 35.33
CA ARG A 369 -133.32 57.63 36.40
C ARG A 369 -132.93 56.17 36.12
N LYS A 370 -133.86 55.38 35.56
CA LYS A 370 -133.58 53.99 35.18
C LYS A 370 -132.57 53.92 34.04
N GLU A 371 -132.68 54.82 33.06
CA GLU A 371 -131.70 54.93 31.97
C GLU A 371 -130.31 55.34 32.49
N GLN A 372 -130.26 56.31 33.41
CA GLN A 372 -129.01 56.74 34.06
C GLN A 372 -128.34 55.57 34.81
N GLU A 373 -129.08 54.77 35.56
CA GLU A 373 -128.53 53.61 36.27
C GLU A 373 -128.01 52.53 35.30
N THR A 374 -128.71 52.30 34.18
CA THR A 374 -128.22 51.37 33.15
C THR A 374 -126.94 51.85 32.47
N LYS A 375 -126.83 53.15 32.17
CA LYS A 375 -125.60 53.72 31.60
C LYS A 375 -124.45 53.73 32.60
N GLN A 376 -124.72 53.96 33.89
CA GLN A 376 -123.69 53.87 34.93
C GLN A 376 -123.16 52.43 35.08
N LYS A 377 -124.04 51.42 35.09
CA LYS A 377 -123.61 50.01 35.11
C LYS A 377 -122.80 49.61 33.87
N LEU A 378 -123.16 50.14 32.71
CA LEU A 378 -122.41 49.91 31.47
C LEU A 378 -121.04 50.61 31.50
N LEU A 379 -120.96 51.81 32.07
CA LEU A 379 -119.72 52.55 32.27
C LEU A 379 -118.78 51.81 33.23
N ASP A 380 -119.28 51.30 34.35
CA ASP A 380 -118.50 50.54 35.32
C ASP A 380 -117.97 49.22 34.71
N LYS A 381 -118.80 48.56 33.89
CA LYS A 381 -118.40 47.35 33.14
C LYS A 381 -117.28 47.66 32.14
N ASN A 382 -117.45 48.67 31.29
CA ASN A 382 -116.43 49.05 30.30
C ASN A 382 -115.14 49.54 30.97
N THR A 383 -115.23 50.23 32.11
CA THR A 383 -114.07 50.65 32.90
C THR A 383 -113.30 49.45 33.46
N THR A 384 -114.01 48.41 33.88
CA THR A 384 -113.39 47.17 34.38
C THR A 384 -112.70 46.40 33.24
N GLU A 385 -113.35 46.28 32.08
CA GLU A 385 -112.77 45.65 30.89
C GLU A 385 -111.55 46.43 30.37
N LEU A 386 -111.59 47.77 30.38
CA LEU A 386 -110.44 48.60 30.01
C LEU A 386 -109.24 48.36 30.94
N ASN A 387 -109.47 48.22 32.25
CA ASN A 387 -108.40 47.92 33.20
C ASN A 387 -107.81 46.52 32.99
N GLN A 388 -108.62 45.53 32.60
CA GLN A 388 -108.15 44.18 32.25
C GLN A 388 -107.29 44.19 30.98
N VAL A 389 -107.73 44.88 29.92
CA VAL A 389 -106.95 45.03 28.68
C VAL A 389 -105.64 45.78 28.94
N ARG A 390 -105.65 46.80 29.80
CA ARG A 390 -104.43 47.54 30.19
C ARG A 390 -103.41 46.67 30.92
N LEU A 391 -103.87 45.74 31.77
CA LEU A 391 -103.01 44.78 32.47
C LEU A 391 -102.47 43.71 31.50
N ALA A 392 -103.29 43.21 30.58
CA ALA A 392 -102.84 42.30 29.52
C ALA A 392 -101.74 42.94 28.66
N LEU A 393 -101.95 44.18 28.22
CA LEU A 393 -100.93 44.94 27.47
C LEU A 393 -99.64 45.14 28.25
N SER A 394 -99.68 45.34 29.57
CA SER A 394 -98.44 45.45 30.36
C SER A 394 -97.68 44.12 30.43
N LEU A 395 -98.38 42.99 30.61
CA LEU A 395 -97.76 41.66 30.63
C LEU A 395 -97.19 41.29 29.26
N THR A 396 -97.91 41.56 28.18
CA THR A 396 -97.44 41.32 26.80
C THR A 396 -96.21 42.17 26.47
N ASN A 397 -96.10 43.41 26.97
CA ASN A 397 -94.90 44.23 26.80
C ASN A 397 -93.69 43.65 27.55
N GLU A 398 -93.88 43.16 28.78
CA GLU A 398 -92.81 42.55 29.58
C GLU A 398 -92.29 41.26 28.92
N GLU A 399 -93.19 40.37 28.49
CA GLU A 399 -92.81 39.14 27.76
C GLU A 399 -92.09 39.44 26.43
N ARG A 400 -92.50 40.49 25.72
CA ARG A 400 -91.82 40.93 24.48
C ARG A 400 -90.41 41.43 24.78
N ASP A 401 -90.25 42.27 25.80
CA ASP A 401 -88.96 42.83 26.16
C ASP A 401 -87.99 41.72 26.63
N GLU A 402 -88.49 40.72 27.34
CA GLU A 402 -87.73 39.51 27.68
C GLU A 402 -87.38 38.67 26.44
N GLY A 403 -88.35 38.44 25.54
CA GLY A 403 -88.13 37.70 24.30
C GLY A 403 -87.12 38.40 23.37
N ALA A 404 -87.17 39.73 23.29
CA ALA A 404 -86.24 40.53 22.50
C ALA A 404 -84.82 40.50 23.09
N LYS A 405 -84.68 40.58 24.43
CA LYS A 405 -83.39 40.40 25.11
C LYS A 405 -82.82 39.01 24.86
N LEU A 406 -83.64 37.97 24.94
CA LEU A 406 -83.21 36.59 24.71
C LEU A 406 -82.78 36.37 23.24
N ALA A 407 -83.51 36.95 22.28
CA ALA A 407 -83.13 36.91 20.87
C ALA A 407 -81.78 37.60 20.62
N GLU A 408 -81.53 38.74 21.27
CA GLU A 408 -80.25 39.44 21.16
C GLU A 408 -79.09 38.64 21.78
N ILE A 409 -79.30 38.01 22.95
CA ILE A 409 -78.32 37.10 23.56
C ILE A 409 -78.00 35.93 22.62
N LEU A 410 -79.01 35.32 21.98
CA LEU A 410 -78.80 34.24 21.02
C LEU A 410 -78.05 34.71 19.77
N ARG A 411 -78.29 35.93 19.28
CA ARG A 411 -77.52 36.51 18.17
C ARG A 411 -76.05 36.68 18.54
N GLN A 412 -75.77 37.19 19.74
CA GLN A 412 -74.41 37.31 20.26
C GLN A 412 -73.71 35.96 20.36
N GLN A 413 -74.40 34.93 20.88
CA GLN A 413 -73.85 33.58 20.97
C GLN A 413 -73.58 32.93 19.59
N ILE A 414 -74.40 33.23 18.57
CA ILE A 414 -74.15 32.77 17.20
C ILE A 414 -72.90 33.44 16.63
N GLU A 415 -72.74 34.75 16.80
CA GLU A 415 -71.54 35.45 16.33
C GLU A 415 -70.28 34.99 17.07
N GLU A 416 -70.36 34.76 18.38
CA GLU A 416 -69.27 34.18 19.15
C GLU A 416 -68.90 32.77 18.65
N SER A 417 -69.90 31.93 18.37
CA SER A 417 -69.69 30.58 17.81
C SER A 417 -69.06 30.63 16.41
N LYS A 418 -69.45 31.59 15.57
CA LYS A 418 -68.83 31.79 14.24
C LYS A 418 -67.38 32.25 14.35
N LEU A 419 -67.09 33.16 15.27
CA LEU A 419 -65.72 33.63 15.51
C LEU A 419 -64.83 32.48 15.99
N GLN A 420 -65.33 31.67 16.93
CA GLN A 420 -64.63 30.47 17.41
C GLN A 420 -64.40 29.45 16.29
N GLN A 421 -65.38 29.26 15.40
CA GLN A 421 -65.24 28.39 14.24
C GLN A 421 -64.20 28.93 13.23
N ALA A 422 -64.19 30.23 12.96
CA ALA A 422 -63.21 30.87 12.07
C ALA A 422 -61.78 30.76 12.62
N ASN A 423 -61.60 30.97 13.93
CA ASN A 423 -60.32 30.80 14.61
C ASN A 423 -59.85 29.34 14.52
N ALA A 424 -60.71 28.37 14.85
CA ALA A 424 -60.38 26.95 14.76
C ALA A 424 -60.05 26.52 13.31
N SER A 425 -60.72 27.09 12.31
CA SER A 425 -60.42 26.83 10.89
C SER A 425 -59.06 27.41 10.47
N THR A 426 -58.67 28.55 11.02
CA THR A 426 -57.38 29.19 10.74
C THR A 426 -56.25 28.39 11.37
N GLU A 427 -56.40 28.00 12.64
CA GLU A 427 -55.46 27.11 13.34
C GLU A 427 -55.33 25.76 12.62
N HIS A 428 -56.44 25.19 12.12
CA HIS A 428 -56.41 23.95 11.34
C HIS A 428 -55.56 24.09 10.07
N GLN A 429 -55.70 25.19 9.32
CA GLN A 429 -54.89 25.45 8.13
C GLN A 429 -53.41 25.64 8.45
N GLU A 430 -53.09 26.34 9.54
CA GLU A 430 -51.70 26.54 9.98
C GLU A 430 -51.05 25.22 10.43
N SER A 431 -51.74 24.43 11.26
CA SER A 431 -51.27 23.10 11.66
C SER A 431 -51.09 22.16 10.46
N GLN A 432 -51.96 22.26 9.45
CA GLN A 432 -51.83 21.45 8.23
C GLN A 432 -50.63 21.89 7.37
N LYS A 433 -50.34 23.19 7.28
CA LYS A 433 -49.13 23.70 6.61
C LYS A 433 -47.85 23.24 7.34
N LEU A 434 -47.84 23.34 8.67
CA LEU A 434 -46.71 22.90 9.48
C LEU A 434 -46.43 21.40 9.31
N LEU A 435 -47.49 20.57 9.28
CA LEU A 435 -47.36 19.14 9.03
C LEU A 435 -46.72 18.83 7.67
N ARG A 436 -47.14 19.50 6.59
CA ARG A 436 -46.53 19.33 5.27
C ARG A 436 -45.06 19.72 5.25
N GLN A 437 -44.68 20.74 6.01
CA GLN A 437 -43.28 21.16 6.11
C GLN A 437 -42.43 20.11 6.84
N ILE A 438 -42.91 19.60 7.99
CA ILE A 438 -42.20 18.56 8.75
C ILE A 438 -42.12 17.24 7.95
N GLU A 439 -43.16 16.90 7.19
CA GLU A 439 -43.14 15.76 6.27
C GLU A 439 -42.10 15.93 5.15
N GLY A 440 -41.97 17.13 4.58
CA GLY A 440 -40.91 17.45 3.62
C GLY A 440 -39.51 17.31 4.20
N GLU A 441 -39.26 17.87 5.39
CA GLU A 441 -37.97 17.74 6.09
C GLU A 441 -37.62 16.28 6.42
N LYS A 442 -38.62 15.47 6.77
CA LYS A 442 -38.43 14.03 7.00
C LYS A 442 -38.00 13.31 5.72
N GLU A 443 -38.66 13.57 4.60
CA GLU A 443 -38.31 12.95 3.31
C GLU A 443 -36.90 13.34 2.86
N GLU A 444 -36.55 14.63 3.00
CA GLU A 444 -35.23 15.14 2.67
C GLU A 444 -34.14 14.49 3.56
N GLY A 445 -34.40 14.37 4.87
CA GLY A 445 -33.53 13.65 5.81
C GLY A 445 -33.35 12.16 5.44
N GLN A 446 -34.41 11.47 5.03
CA GLN A 446 -34.32 10.07 4.57
C GLN A 446 -33.48 9.92 3.30
N GLN A 447 -33.61 10.84 2.35
CA GLN A 447 -32.79 10.85 1.14
C GLN A 447 -31.32 11.11 1.47
N HIS A 448 -31.03 12.02 2.40
CA HIS A 448 -29.67 12.32 2.85
C HIS A 448 -29.00 11.11 3.52
N ILE A 449 -29.73 10.39 4.38
CA ILE A 449 -29.23 9.15 5.00
C ILE A 449 -28.91 8.10 3.93
N LYS A 450 -29.79 7.89 2.94
CA LYS A 450 -29.51 6.93 1.84
C LYS A 450 -28.29 7.35 1.01
N ALA A 451 -28.12 8.64 0.75
CA ALA A 451 -26.95 9.15 0.03
C ALA A 451 -25.66 8.92 0.83
N LEU A 452 -25.67 9.18 2.14
CA LEU A 452 -24.54 8.89 3.04
C LEU A 452 -24.23 7.40 3.10
N GLU A 453 -25.24 6.52 3.17
CA GLU A 453 -25.03 5.07 3.13
C GLU A 453 -24.38 4.59 1.84
N THR A 454 -24.78 5.20 0.72
CA THR A 454 -24.19 4.88 -0.59
C THR A 454 -22.73 5.33 -0.63
N LYS A 455 -22.43 6.57 -0.20
CA LYS A 455 -21.05 7.07 -0.10
C LYS A 455 -20.19 6.22 0.83
N LEU A 456 -20.68 5.85 2.01
CA LEU A 456 -19.94 5.07 3.00
C LEU A 456 -19.69 3.63 2.50
N ARG A 457 -20.64 3.07 1.74
CA ARG A 457 -20.46 1.78 1.07
C ARG A 457 -19.46 1.88 -0.09
N ASP A 458 -19.50 2.95 -0.87
CA ASP A 458 -18.58 3.19 -1.99
C ASP A 458 -17.15 3.48 -1.52
N GLU A 459 -16.96 4.26 -0.45
CA GLU A 459 -15.65 4.50 0.16
C GLU A 459 -15.08 3.23 0.80
N LYS A 460 -15.93 2.42 1.46
CA LYS A 460 -15.51 1.11 1.97
C LYS A 460 -15.12 0.16 0.84
N LYS A 461 -15.89 0.16 -0.26
CA LYS A 461 -15.60 -0.62 -1.46
C LYS A 461 -14.35 -0.13 -2.17
N GLN A 462 -14.10 1.18 -2.22
CA GLN A 462 -12.85 1.77 -2.71
C GLN A 462 -11.68 1.41 -1.82
N GLY A 463 -11.84 1.41 -0.50
CA GLY A 463 -10.82 0.96 0.44
C GLY A 463 -10.47 -0.53 0.26
N ASP A 464 -11.48 -1.37 0.10
CA ASP A 464 -11.31 -2.80 -0.18
C ASP A 464 -10.73 -3.05 -1.57
N GLN A 465 -11.12 -2.27 -2.58
CA GLN A 465 -10.56 -2.31 -3.94
C GLN A 465 -9.12 -1.81 -3.98
N LEU A 466 -8.76 -0.76 -3.22
CA LEU A 466 -7.40 -0.25 -3.13
C LEU A 466 -6.50 -1.26 -2.41
N LYS A 467 -7.02 -1.92 -1.37
CA LYS A 467 -6.34 -3.02 -0.68
C LYS A 467 -6.15 -4.22 -1.61
N ALA A 468 -7.18 -4.63 -2.35
CA ALA A 468 -7.10 -5.68 -3.37
C ALA A 468 -6.22 -5.30 -4.57
N PHE A 469 -6.12 -4.02 -4.92
CA PHE A 469 -5.26 -3.49 -5.97
C PHE A 469 -3.80 -3.42 -5.53
N VAL A 470 -3.51 -3.08 -4.27
CA VAL A 470 -2.17 -3.14 -3.68
C VAL A 470 -1.70 -4.60 -3.53
N ASP A 471 -2.58 -5.50 -3.08
CA ASP A 471 -2.32 -6.94 -3.05
C ASP A 471 -2.23 -7.55 -4.46
N GLY A 472 -2.96 -6.97 -5.42
CA GLY A 472 -3.01 -7.37 -6.84
C GLY A 472 -1.83 -6.86 -7.67
N LEU A 473 -1.33 -5.66 -7.42
CA LEU A 473 -0.10 -5.12 -8.05
C LEU A 473 1.15 -5.89 -7.60
N SER A 474 1.12 -6.46 -6.40
CA SER A 474 2.15 -7.39 -5.91
C SER A 474 2.09 -8.77 -6.58
N LYS A 475 0.95 -9.16 -7.20
CA LYS A 475 0.70 -10.53 -7.71
C LYS A 475 0.36 -10.68 -9.20
N SER A 476 -0.06 -9.64 -9.93
CA SER A 476 -0.76 -9.83 -11.21
C SER A 476 0.07 -9.63 -12.48
N SER A 477 1.18 -8.87 -12.46
CA SER A 477 1.99 -8.66 -13.66
C SER A 477 2.93 -9.83 -13.99
N LEU A 478 3.34 -10.62 -12.99
CA LEU A 478 4.14 -11.85 -13.17
C LEU A 478 3.30 -13.05 -13.66
N ASN A 479 2.03 -13.10 -13.30
CA ASN A 479 1.15 -14.27 -13.50
C ASN A 479 0.65 -14.46 -14.96
N LEU A 480 0.74 -13.43 -15.82
CA LEU A 480 0.19 -13.54 -17.19
C LEU A 480 1.08 -14.36 -18.14
N PHE A 481 2.40 -14.25 -18.02
CA PHE A 481 3.33 -15.01 -18.87
C PHE A 481 3.44 -16.47 -18.41
N GLU A 482 3.48 -16.69 -17.10
CA GLU A 482 3.38 -18.04 -16.49
C GLU A 482 2.12 -18.77 -16.99
N LYS A 483 0.96 -18.11 -16.98
CA LYS A 483 -0.29 -18.67 -17.53
C LYS A 483 -0.22 -18.97 -19.03
N LYS A 484 0.53 -18.19 -19.81
CA LYS A 484 0.73 -18.48 -21.25
C LYS A 484 1.56 -19.75 -21.44
N ILE A 485 2.64 -19.95 -20.68
CA ILE A 485 3.44 -21.19 -20.71
C ILE A 485 2.58 -22.40 -20.38
N VAL A 486 1.82 -22.34 -19.27
CA VAL A 486 0.95 -23.45 -18.86
C VAL A 486 -0.13 -23.71 -19.92
N LYS A 487 -0.69 -22.66 -20.52
CA LYS A 487 -1.66 -22.82 -21.62
C LYS A 487 -1.03 -23.52 -22.82
N GLU A 488 0.16 -23.09 -23.25
CA GLU A 488 0.89 -23.68 -24.39
C GLU A 488 1.17 -25.16 -24.15
N LEU A 489 1.74 -25.52 -22.99
CA LEU A 489 2.03 -26.91 -22.63
C LEU A 489 0.77 -27.78 -22.54
N ASN A 490 -0.36 -27.25 -22.09
CA ASN A 490 -1.63 -27.99 -22.07
C ASN A 490 -2.17 -28.31 -23.48
N THR A 491 -1.75 -27.58 -24.51
CA THR A 491 -2.14 -27.89 -25.90
C THR A 491 -1.32 -29.04 -26.50
N THR A 492 -0.19 -29.41 -25.90
CA THR A 492 0.67 -30.48 -26.39
C THR A 492 0.01 -31.84 -26.23
N THR A 493 0.15 -32.69 -27.27
CA THR A 493 -0.41 -34.06 -27.29
C THR A 493 0.07 -34.93 -26.13
N ARG A 494 1.31 -34.73 -25.64
CA ARG A 494 1.86 -35.44 -24.48
C ARG A 494 1.12 -35.16 -23.18
N VAL A 495 0.72 -33.92 -22.93
CA VAL A 495 -0.06 -33.57 -21.74
C VAL A 495 -1.49 -34.09 -21.89
N GLN A 496 -2.08 -33.97 -23.08
CA GLN A 496 -3.42 -34.49 -23.37
C GLN A 496 -3.51 -36.02 -23.26
N SER A 497 -2.45 -36.74 -23.65
CA SER A 497 -2.35 -38.20 -23.53
C SER A 497 -1.89 -38.68 -22.15
N ALA A 498 -1.76 -37.77 -21.17
CA ALA A 498 -1.20 -38.03 -19.84
C ALA A 498 0.22 -38.63 -19.83
N ALA A 499 0.96 -38.47 -20.94
CA ALA A 499 2.37 -38.85 -21.02
C ALA A 499 3.27 -37.84 -20.28
N TRP A 500 2.83 -36.59 -20.15
CA TRP A 500 3.41 -35.58 -19.26
C TRP A 500 2.35 -35.06 -18.27
N SER A 501 2.78 -34.73 -17.05
CA SER A 501 1.96 -34.02 -16.04
C SER A 501 2.55 -32.64 -15.76
N LEU A 502 1.67 -31.66 -15.51
CA LEU A 502 2.03 -30.27 -15.24
C LEU A 502 1.65 -29.90 -13.82
N LEU A 503 2.61 -29.34 -13.08
CA LEU A 503 2.38 -28.73 -11.77
C LEU A 503 2.65 -27.23 -11.86
N ASP A 504 1.69 -26.42 -11.48
CA ASP A 504 1.83 -24.97 -11.33
C ASP A 504 2.11 -24.59 -9.88
N GLN A 505 2.95 -23.57 -9.67
CA GLN A 505 3.20 -22.99 -8.34
C GLN A 505 3.52 -24.03 -7.26
N PHE A 506 4.50 -24.91 -7.55
CA PHE A 506 4.90 -25.98 -6.63
C PHE A 506 6.05 -25.53 -5.73
N ASP A 507 5.91 -25.71 -4.41
CA ASP A 507 6.95 -25.39 -3.43
C ASP A 507 8.00 -26.51 -3.36
N VAL A 508 9.21 -26.22 -3.86
CA VAL A 508 10.35 -27.15 -3.86
C VAL A 508 11.27 -26.98 -2.65
N SER A 509 10.90 -26.15 -1.68
CA SER A 509 11.70 -25.98 -0.45
C SER A 509 11.70 -27.24 0.41
N SER A 510 12.83 -27.53 1.07
CA SER A 510 12.88 -28.60 2.07
C SER A 510 11.92 -28.26 3.21
N ARG A 511 11.16 -29.24 3.71
CA ARG A 511 10.07 -29.07 4.70
C ARG A 511 10.54 -28.68 6.11
N SER A 512 11.73 -28.11 6.24
CA SER A 512 12.24 -27.56 7.49
C SER A 512 11.52 -26.24 7.81
N ARG A 513 11.03 -26.08 9.05
CA ARG A 513 10.33 -24.85 9.50
C ARG A 513 11.18 -23.56 9.41
N ARG A 514 12.46 -23.66 9.03
CA ARG A 514 13.41 -22.53 8.97
C ARG A 514 13.75 -22.09 7.54
N THR A 515 13.32 -22.82 6.51
CA THR A 515 13.59 -22.47 5.11
C THR A 515 12.41 -21.69 4.53
N ALA A 516 12.70 -20.60 3.83
CA ALA A 516 11.69 -19.84 3.09
C ALA A 516 11.09 -20.71 1.98
N SER A 517 9.79 -20.54 1.69
CA SER A 517 9.09 -21.23 0.60
C SER A 517 9.72 -20.88 -0.75
N MET A 518 9.90 -21.89 -1.62
CA MET A 518 10.49 -21.75 -2.94
C MET A 518 9.47 -22.22 -3.98
N PHE A 519 8.55 -21.35 -4.36
CA PHE A 519 7.55 -21.66 -5.38
C PHE A 519 8.16 -21.56 -6.78
N THR A 520 8.00 -22.63 -7.56
CA THR A 520 8.37 -22.72 -8.97
C THR A 520 7.22 -22.25 -9.85
N ASP A 521 7.51 -21.72 -11.04
CA ASP A 521 6.46 -21.23 -11.94
C ASP A 521 5.68 -22.41 -12.56
N CYS A 522 6.40 -23.38 -13.11
CA CYS A 522 5.83 -24.61 -13.65
C CYS A 522 6.81 -25.78 -13.55
N ILE A 523 6.31 -27.00 -13.35
CA ILE A 523 7.08 -28.24 -13.42
C ILE A 523 6.40 -29.17 -14.43
N VAL A 524 7.19 -29.73 -15.35
CA VAL A 524 6.77 -30.78 -16.29
C VAL A 524 7.36 -32.11 -15.83
N ILE A 525 6.52 -33.12 -15.71
CA ILE A 525 6.89 -34.46 -15.26
C ILE A 525 6.63 -35.44 -16.39
N GLY A 526 7.69 -36.09 -16.89
CA GLY A 526 7.61 -37.21 -17.81
C GLY A 526 7.88 -38.56 -17.12
N ASP A 527 7.96 -39.61 -17.93
CA ASP A 527 8.26 -40.98 -17.47
C ASP A 527 9.73 -41.15 -17.05
N SER A 528 10.65 -40.44 -17.70
CA SER A 528 12.10 -40.51 -17.47
C SER A 528 12.74 -39.18 -17.05
N PHE A 529 11.99 -38.09 -17.00
CA PHE A 529 12.54 -36.76 -16.67
C PHE A 529 11.57 -35.87 -15.90
N ILE A 530 12.12 -34.87 -15.22
CA ILE A 530 11.38 -33.75 -14.65
C ILE A 530 12.08 -32.47 -15.11
N ALA A 531 11.32 -31.51 -15.62
CA ALA A 531 11.82 -30.19 -16.00
C ALA A 531 11.15 -29.12 -15.12
N ILE A 532 11.97 -28.34 -14.40
CA ILE A 532 11.51 -27.18 -13.64
C ILE A 532 11.66 -25.95 -14.53
N ILE A 533 10.56 -25.25 -14.74
CA ILE A 533 10.47 -24.10 -15.64
C ILE A 533 10.43 -22.81 -14.80
N GLU A 534 11.28 -21.87 -15.17
CA GLU A 534 11.28 -20.48 -14.71
C GLU A 534 10.89 -19.56 -15.87
N ALA A 535 9.83 -18.77 -15.70
CA ALA A 535 9.25 -17.90 -16.70
C ALA A 535 9.71 -16.46 -16.51
N LYS A 536 10.33 -15.86 -17.54
CA LYS A 536 10.80 -14.47 -17.50
C LYS A 536 10.18 -13.66 -18.62
N ASN A 537 9.25 -12.76 -18.29
CA ASN A 537 8.54 -11.91 -19.26
C ASN A 537 9.37 -10.67 -19.69
N TYR A 538 10.54 -10.91 -20.27
CA TYR A 538 11.44 -9.89 -20.81
C TYR A 538 11.59 -10.09 -22.31
N SER A 539 11.67 -8.99 -23.07
CA SER A 539 11.70 -9.00 -24.54
C SER A 539 12.86 -8.18 -25.07
N GLY A 540 13.17 -8.33 -26.37
CA GLY A 540 14.37 -7.72 -26.95
C GLY A 540 15.60 -8.59 -26.72
N LYS A 541 16.80 -8.01 -26.81
CA LYS A 541 18.05 -8.78 -26.78
C LYS A 541 18.43 -9.13 -25.34
N ILE A 542 18.48 -10.43 -25.04
CA ILE A 542 18.88 -10.95 -23.74
C ILE A 542 20.36 -11.34 -23.79
N TYR A 543 21.15 -10.86 -22.83
CA TYR A 543 22.57 -11.17 -22.75
C TYR A 543 23.07 -11.15 -21.31
N ALA A 544 24.19 -11.83 -21.05
CA ALA A 544 24.91 -11.76 -19.79
C ALA A 544 26.10 -10.80 -19.92
N GLU A 545 26.42 -10.04 -18.88
CA GLU A 545 27.61 -9.16 -18.89
C GLU A 545 28.95 -9.93 -18.95
N GLY A 546 28.92 -11.23 -18.67
CA GLY A 546 30.08 -12.11 -18.72
C GLY A 546 29.63 -13.56 -18.86
N ASP A 547 30.13 -14.44 -17.99
CA ASP A 547 29.70 -15.85 -18.00
C ASP A 547 28.20 -15.97 -17.68
N THR A 548 27.46 -16.65 -18.58
CA THR A 548 26.01 -16.81 -18.49
C THR A 548 25.59 -17.46 -17.16
N SER A 549 26.41 -18.34 -16.59
CA SER A 549 26.09 -19.01 -15.33
C SER A 549 26.30 -18.12 -14.10
N ASN A 550 27.22 -17.14 -14.18
CA ASN A 550 27.71 -16.42 -13.01
C ASN A 550 27.38 -14.92 -12.98
N SER A 551 27.14 -14.30 -14.13
CA SER A 551 26.91 -12.87 -14.29
C SER A 551 25.43 -12.50 -14.29
N VAL A 552 25.14 -11.22 -14.06
CA VAL A 552 23.79 -10.64 -14.18
C VAL A 552 23.32 -10.71 -15.63
N TRP A 553 22.03 -11.03 -15.83
CA TRP A 553 21.42 -11.02 -17.15
C TRP A 553 20.67 -9.73 -17.38
N LEU A 554 20.81 -9.19 -18.58
CA LEU A 554 20.24 -7.93 -19.00
C LEU A 554 19.33 -8.14 -20.20
N SER A 555 18.27 -7.35 -20.26
CA SER A 555 17.34 -7.24 -21.39
C SER A 555 17.54 -5.87 -22.03
N LEU A 556 17.92 -5.83 -23.29
CA LEU A 556 18.01 -4.61 -24.08
C LEU A 556 16.73 -4.45 -24.91
N ASP A 557 15.93 -3.46 -24.59
CA ASP A 557 14.71 -3.16 -25.34
C ASP A 557 15.02 -2.53 -26.73
N HIS A 558 13.99 -2.38 -27.56
CA HIS A 558 14.12 -1.75 -28.87
C HIS A 558 14.58 -0.27 -28.82
N GLN A 559 14.48 0.38 -27.67
CA GLN A 559 14.92 1.75 -27.42
C GLN A 559 16.35 1.82 -26.84
N LYS A 560 17.06 0.67 -26.77
CA LYS A 560 18.40 0.51 -26.20
C LYS A 560 18.48 0.81 -24.70
N HIS A 561 17.37 0.73 -23.97
CA HIS A 561 17.41 0.73 -22.51
C HIS A 561 17.74 -0.67 -22.01
N SER A 562 18.78 -0.76 -21.18
CA SER A 562 19.18 -2.00 -20.53
C SER A 562 18.46 -2.13 -19.20
N MET A 563 17.76 -3.24 -19.00
CA MET A 563 17.08 -3.59 -17.77
C MET A 563 17.63 -4.90 -17.21
N GLU A 564 17.94 -4.93 -15.91
CA GLU A 564 18.31 -6.16 -15.22
C GLU A 564 17.12 -7.12 -15.12
N ILE A 565 17.35 -8.39 -15.46
CA ILE A 565 16.31 -9.42 -15.42
C ILE A 565 16.21 -9.93 -13.99
N ALA A 566 15.10 -9.58 -13.34
CA ALA A 566 14.88 -9.91 -11.94
C ALA A 566 14.83 -11.42 -11.68
N SER A 567 15.55 -11.86 -10.64
CA SER A 567 15.50 -13.22 -10.09
C SER A 567 15.15 -13.19 -8.60
N CYS A 568 14.26 -14.09 -8.17
CA CYS A 568 13.90 -14.22 -6.74
C CYS A 568 15.03 -14.84 -5.91
N TRP A 569 15.87 -15.65 -6.55
CA TRP A 569 16.99 -16.35 -5.91
C TRP A 569 18.24 -16.27 -6.78
N GLY A 570 19.33 -15.76 -6.23
CA GLY A 570 20.57 -15.52 -6.98
C GLY A 570 20.53 -14.24 -7.82
N ASN A 571 21.55 -14.08 -8.67
CA ASN A 571 21.79 -12.84 -9.43
C ASN A 571 21.34 -12.93 -10.90
N ASN A 572 20.78 -14.08 -11.33
CA ASN A 572 20.27 -14.28 -12.67
C ASN A 572 19.22 -15.41 -12.69
N PRO A 573 18.40 -15.52 -13.76
CA PRO A 573 17.40 -16.58 -13.90
C PRO A 573 17.96 -18.00 -13.83
N TYR A 574 19.17 -18.23 -14.33
CA TYR A 574 19.83 -19.53 -14.25
C TYR A 574 20.07 -19.97 -12.79
N LYS A 575 20.58 -19.08 -11.93
CA LYS A 575 20.80 -19.37 -10.50
C LYS A 575 19.50 -19.63 -9.77
N GLN A 576 18.42 -18.95 -10.18
CA GLN A 576 17.09 -19.19 -9.62
C GLN A 576 16.61 -20.61 -9.95
N VAL A 577 16.60 -21.00 -11.23
CA VAL A 577 16.18 -22.36 -11.61
C VAL A 577 17.13 -23.43 -11.07
N HIS A 578 18.44 -23.15 -10.98
CA HIS A 578 19.41 -24.04 -10.35
C HIS A 578 19.10 -24.27 -8.86
N THR A 579 18.70 -23.22 -8.14
CA THR A 579 18.27 -23.31 -6.74
C THR A 579 17.01 -24.17 -6.63
N TYR A 580 16.05 -24.01 -7.54
CA TYR A 580 14.83 -24.83 -7.56
C TYR A 580 15.11 -26.30 -7.86
N VAL A 581 15.96 -26.58 -8.85
CA VAL A 581 16.43 -27.94 -9.19
C VAL A 581 17.13 -28.56 -8.00
N SER A 582 17.99 -27.81 -7.30
CA SER A 582 18.69 -28.29 -6.10
C SER A 582 17.71 -28.57 -4.95
N GLY A 583 16.72 -27.70 -4.75
CA GLY A 583 15.64 -27.87 -3.76
C GLY A 583 14.81 -29.12 -4.04
N ALA A 584 14.40 -29.33 -5.30
CA ALA A 584 13.68 -30.52 -5.74
C ALA A 584 14.51 -31.80 -5.56
N MET A 585 15.81 -31.79 -5.91
CA MET A 585 16.70 -32.92 -5.63
C MET A 585 16.78 -33.25 -4.14
N GLN A 586 16.87 -32.24 -3.29
CA GLN A 586 16.89 -32.43 -1.85
C GLN A 586 15.56 -32.99 -1.36
N LEU A 587 14.43 -32.48 -1.87
CA LEU A 587 13.09 -33.00 -1.59
C LEU A 587 12.97 -34.49 -1.97
N PHE A 588 13.57 -34.90 -3.09
CA PHE A 588 13.60 -36.32 -3.49
C PHE A 588 14.47 -37.17 -2.58
N ARG A 589 15.61 -36.66 -2.14
CA ARG A 589 16.48 -37.37 -1.18
C ARG A 589 15.83 -37.53 0.18
N ASP A 590 15.08 -36.54 0.64
CA ASP A 590 14.45 -36.54 1.96
C ASP A 590 13.13 -37.35 2.00
N ASN A 591 12.53 -37.64 0.84
CA ASN A 591 11.26 -38.34 0.76
C ASN A 591 11.47 -39.86 0.72
N SER A 592 11.06 -40.54 1.80
CA SER A 592 11.19 -42.01 1.93
C SER A 592 10.50 -42.81 0.82
N SER A 593 9.49 -42.25 0.15
CA SER A 593 8.82 -42.89 -0.99
C SER A 593 9.66 -42.83 -2.28
N PHE A 594 10.47 -41.79 -2.45
CA PHE A 594 11.44 -41.69 -3.56
C PHE A 594 12.63 -42.62 -3.31
N LEU A 595 13.10 -42.72 -2.06
CA LEU A 595 14.19 -43.61 -1.68
C LEU A 595 13.84 -45.09 -1.84
N SER A 596 12.65 -45.51 -1.41
CA SER A 596 12.24 -46.92 -1.50
C SER A 596 12.06 -47.41 -2.94
N LYS A 597 11.69 -46.52 -3.86
CA LYS A 597 11.53 -46.81 -5.30
C LYS A 597 12.78 -46.48 -6.13
N ASN A 598 13.89 -46.05 -5.51
CA ASN A 598 15.15 -45.66 -6.18
C ASN A 598 15.01 -44.59 -7.29
N ILE A 599 13.94 -43.80 -7.25
CA ILE A 599 13.54 -42.89 -8.34
C ILE A 599 14.62 -41.84 -8.66
N VAL A 600 15.39 -41.41 -7.65
CA VAL A 600 16.48 -40.41 -7.81
C VAL A 600 17.58 -40.86 -8.78
N LYS A 601 17.74 -42.17 -8.98
CA LYS A 601 18.70 -42.72 -9.96
C LYS A 601 18.10 -42.93 -11.35
N GLU A 602 16.78 -42.94 -11.45
CA GLU A 602 16.03 -43.35 -12.64
C GLU A 602 15.48 -42.15 -13.42
N ILE A 603 15.32 -40.99 -12.78
CA ILE A 603 14.74 -39.79 -13.38
C ILE A 603 15.77 -38.66 -13.44
N ALA A 604 15.97 -38.11 -14.63
CA ALA A 604 16.81 -36.93 -14.83
C ALA A 604 16.04 -35.65 -14.48
N LEU A 605 16.67 -34.75 -13.72
CA LEU A 605 16.11 -33.45 -13.38
C LEU A 605 16.79 -32.35 -14.19
N TYR A 606 15.99 -31.50 -14.81
CA TYR A 606 16.43 -30.40 -15.67
C TYR A 606 15.85 -29.07 -15.20
N GLY A 607 16.56 -27.98 -15.46
CA GLY A 607 16.06 -26.61 -15.29
C GLY A 607 15.93 -25.92 -16.64
N VAL A 608 14.81 -25.24 -16.87
CA VAL A 608 14.54 -24.54 -18.13
C VAL A 608 14.14 -23.10 -17.82
N VAL A 609 14.85 -22.13 -18.41
CA VAL A 609 14.44 -20.71 -18.36
C VAL A 609 13.74 -20.38 -19.67
N VAL A 610 12.53 -19.82 -19.57
CA VAL A 610 11.68 -19.54 -20.72
C VAL A 610 11.43 -18.04 -20.84
N PHE A 611 11.68 -17.52 -22.04
CA PHE A 611 11.36 -16.14 -22.44
C PHE A 611 10.25 -16.11 -23.50
N PRO A 612 9.59 -14.96 -23.73
CA PRO A 612 8.62 -14.82 -24.82
C PRO A 612 9.32 -14.89 -26.19
N ASP A 613 8.56 -15.17 -27.24
CA ASP A 613 9.09 -15.39 -28.61
C ASP A 613 9.79 -14.17 -29.22
N ASN A 614 9.52 -12.98 -28.68
CA ASN A 614 10.17 -11.74 -29.12
C ASN A 614 11.48 -11.44 -28.35
N ALA A 615 11.99 -12.37 -27.55
CA ALA A 615 13.28 -12.25 -26.88
C ALA A 615 14.41 -12.83 -27.72
N ASP A 616 15.39 -12.04 -28.14
CA ASP A 616 16.58 -12.52 -28.85
C ASP A 616 17.59 -13.11 -27.86
N LEU A 617 17.77 -14.43 -27.92
CA LEU A 617 18.67 -15.20 -27.05
C LEU A 617 20.04 -15.47 -27.68
N SER A 618 20.36 -14.91 -28.85
CA SER A 618 21.58 -15.25 -29.61
C SER A 618 22.88 -14.93 -28.87
N ALA A 619 22.81 -14.08 -27.84
CA ALA A 619 23.94 -13.66 -27.03
C ALA A 619 24.10 -14.46 -25.73
N LEU A 620 23.22 -15.45 -25.49
CA LEU A 620 23.29 -16.37 -24.38
C LEU A 620 23.67 -17.77 -24.85
N ASP A 621 24.33 -18.52 -23.98
CA ASP A 621 24.46 -19.97 -24.16
C ASP A 621 23.14 -20.64 -23.81
N THR A 622 22.43 -21.15 -24.81
CA THR A 622 21.14 -21.85 -24.63
C THR A 622 21.29 -23.20 -23.96
N HIS A 623 22.52 -23.75 -23.87
CA HIS A 623 22.84 -25.06 -23.30
C HIS A 623 23.84 -24.92 -22.15
N LEU A 624 23.33 -24.54 -20.97
CA LEU A 624 24.14 -24.42 -19.77
C LEU A 624 24.42 -25.79 -19.15
N GLY A 625 25.46 -26.45 -19.67
CA GLY A 625 25.87 -27.79 -19.28
C GLY A 625 24.85 -28.87 -19.61
N ALA A 626 24.92 -30.00 -18.91
CA ALA A 626 24.09 -31.16 -19.20
C ALA A 626 22.61 -30.98 -18.78
N HIS A 627 22.34 -30.13 -17.78
CA HIS A 627 21.06 -30.14 -17.06
C HIS A 627 20.19 -28.88 -17.26
N TYR A 628 20.69 -27.83 -17.92
CA TYR A 628 19.97 -26.56 -18.01
C TYR A 628 19.81 -26.08 -19.43
N ARG A 629 18.64 -25.54 -19.75
CA ARG A 629 18.30 -24.98 -21.06
C ARG A 629 17.74 -23.57 -20.92
N ILE A 630 18.01 -22.73 -21.90
CA ILE A 630 17.37 -21.42 -22.06
C ILE A 630 16.66 -21.44 -23.41
N THR A 631 15.39 -21.06 -23.43
CA THR A 631 14.56 -21.16 -24.63
C THR A 631 13.53 -20.05 -24.71
N GLN A 632 12.99 -19.85 -25.90
CA GLN A 632 11.77 -19.09 -26.14
C GLN A 632 10.53 -19.98 -25.90
N LEU A 633 9.36 -19.36 -25.75
CA LEU A 633 8.08 -20.05 -25.53
C LEU A 633 7.73 -20.98 -26.70
N GLY A 634 7.92 -20.53 -27.94
CA GLY A 634 7.62 -21.30 -29.16
C GLY A 634 8.44 -22.57 -29.29
N ASP A 635 9.69 -22.56 -28.79
CA ASP A 635 10.60 -23.70 -28.85
C ASP A 635 10.53 -24.59 -27.59
N LEU A 636 9.75 -24.19 -26.58
CA LEU A 636 9.72 -24.88 -25.28
C LEU A 636 9.36 -26.36 -25.38
N VAL A 637 8.36 -26.69 -26.20
CA VAL A 637 7.87 -28.06 -26.35
C VAL A 637 8.95 -28.96 -26.97
N ASP A 638 9.67 -28.45 -27.98
CA ASP A 638 10.75 -29.17 -28.65
C ASP A 638 11.93 -29.39 -27.70
N VAL A 639 12.29 -28.37 -26.91
CA VAL A 639 13.32 -28.50 -25.87
C VAL A 639 12.94 -29.58 -24.84
N LEU A 640 11.69 -29.62 -24.40
CA LEU A 640 11.22 -30.66 -23.47
C LEU A 640 11.28 -32.07 -24.09
N HIS A 641 10.96 -32.21 -25.37
CA HIS A 641 11.11 -33.47 -26.09
C HIS A 641 12.57 -33.93 -26.21
N ASP A 642 13.48 -33.01 -26.44
CA ASP A 642 14.90 -33.31 -26.51
C ASP A 642 15.47 -33.70 -25.13
N LEU A 643 15.01 -33.04 -24.06
CA LEU A 643 15.35 -33.43 -22.68
C LEU A 643 14.81 -34.82 -22.33
N GLU A 644 13.57 -35.14 -22.71
CA GLU A 644 13.00 -36.49 -22.55
C GLU A 644 13.85 -37.54 -23.28
N ARG A 645 14.26 -37.23 -24.52
CA ARG A 645 15.10 -38.13 -25.33
C ARG A 645 16.48 -38.33 -24.71
N GLN A 646 17.10 -37.26 -24.21
CA GLN A 646 18.39 -37.32 -23.50
C GLN A 646 18.28 -38.17 -22.22
N ALA A 647 17.22 -38.00 -21.45
CA ALA A 647 16.99 -38.79 -20.24
C ALA A 647 16.86 -40.30 -20.55
N ARG A 648 16.23 -40.66 -21.66
CA ARG A 648 16.05 -42.06 -22.09
C ARG A 648 17.34 -42.74 -22.57
N GLN A 649 18.36 -41.98 -22.94
CA GLN A 649 19.66 -42.54 -23.34
C GLN A 649 20.43 -43.10 -22.14
N HIS A 650 20.08 -42.70 -20.92
CA HIS A 650 20.57 -43.35 -19.70
C HIS A 650 19.69 -44.57 -19.40
N PRO A 651 20.26 -45.79 -19.32
CA PRO A 651 19.48 -47.00 -19.14
C PRO A 651 18.81 -47.02 -17.76
N SER A 652 17.56 -46.60 -17.71
CA SER A 652 16.68 -46.78 -16.56
C SER A 652 16.34 -48.26 -16.40
N ARG A 653 16.45 -48.78 -15.17
CA ARG A 653 16.13 -50.18 -14.83
C ARG A 653 14.63 -50.41 -14.61
N THR A 654 13.84 -49.35 -14.48
CA THR A 654 12.42 -49.45 -14.09
C THR A 654 11.58 -48.35 -14.74
N LYS A 655 10.58 -48.75 -15.55
CA LYS A 655 9.58 -47.80 -16.07
C LYS A 655 8.69 -47.31 -14.94
N LEU A 656 8.84 -46.03 -14.57
CA LEU A 656 7.96 -45.35 -13.63
C LEU A 656 6.81 -44.69 -14.39
N SER A 657 5.59 -44.76 -13.85
CA SER A 657 4.48 -43.99 -14.41
C SER A 657 4.58 -42.52 -13.97
N VAL A 658 4.13 -41.59 -14.81
CA VAL A 658 4.08 -40.15 -14.48
C VAL A 658 3.32 -39.91 -13.17
N ALA A 659 2.24 -40.65 -12.96
CA ALA A 659 1.43 -40.58 -11.74
C ALA A 659 2.21 -41.02 -10.49
N ASP A 660 3.11 -42.01 -10.60
CA ASP A 660 3.97 -42.40 -9.48
C ASP A 660 4.92 -41.28 -9.09
N VAL A 661 5.54 -40.63 -10.07
CA VAL A 661 6.50 -39.54 -9.86
C VAL A 661 5.81 -38.33 -9.24
N GLU A 662 4.63 -37.97 -9.76
CA GLU A 662 3.81 -36.88 -9.24
C GLU A 662 3.34 -37.16 -7.80
N ASN A 663 2.84 -38.36 -7.51
CA ASN A 663 2.41 -38.73 -6.16
C ASN A 663 3.58 -38.72 -5.16
N CYS A 664 4.76 -39.11 -5.61
CA CYS A 664 5.96 -39.04 -4.81
C CYS A 664 6.33 -37.57 -4.49
N LEU A 665 6.19 -36.62 -5.43
CA LEU A 665 6.42 -35.19 -5.20
C LEU A 665 5.56 -34.61 -4.07
N TYR A 666 4.28 -34.98 -4.02
CA TYR A 666 3.35 -34.51 -2.99
C TYR A 666 3.57 -35.15 -1.60
N GLY A 667 4.05 -36.41 -1.55
CA GLY A 667 4.31 -37.16 -0.31
C GLY A 667 3.07 -37.38 0.59
N ARG A 668 3.20 -38.13 1.70
CA ARG A 668 2.08 -38.53 2.59
C ARG A 668 1.34 -37.40 3.35
N LYS A 669 1.74 -36.12 3.21
CA LYS A 669 1.24 -35.02 4.05
C LYS A 669 0.81 -33.75 3.31
N SER A 670 0.93 -33.68 1.97
CA SER A 670 0.30 -32.58 1.24
C SER A 670 -1.07 -33.03 0.76
N LEU A 671 -2.09 -32.25 1.10
CA LEU A 671 -3.36 -32.31 0.41
C LEU A 671 -3.06 -31.92 -1.04
N LYS A 672 -3.10 -32.89 -1.96
CA LYS A 672 -3.19 -32.59 -3.39
C LYS A 672 -4.33 -31.56 -3.52
N PRO A 673 -4.11 -30.36 -4.09
CA PRO A 673 -5.22 -29.44 -4.30
C PRO A 673 -6.27 -30.19 -5.10
N LEU A 674 -7.46 -30.39 -4.51
CA LEU A 674 -8.56 -31.07 -5.15
C LEU A 674 -8.85 -30.30 -6.45
N ARG A 675 -8.43 -30.86 -7.60
CA ARG A 675 -8.94 -30.43 -8.89
C ARG A 675 -10.44 -30.63 -8.80
N ARG A 676 -11.19 -29.54 -8.64
CA ARG A 676 -12.64 -29.56 -8.90
C ARG A 676 -12.77 -30.00 -10.35
N SER A 677 -13.23 -31.23 -10.56
CA SER A 677 -13.63 -31.67 -11.89
C SER A 677 -14.68 -30.67 -12.37
N ALA A 678 -14.38 -29.97 -13.45
CA ALA A 678 -15.40 -29.31 -14.23
C ALA A 678 -16.30 -30.42 -14.79
N ALA A 679 -17.46 -30.57 -14.16
CA ALA A 679 -18.66 -31.14 -14.76
C ALA A 679 -19.58 -29.98 -15.10
#